data_AF-A0A482WL17-F1
#
_entry.id   AF-A0A482WL17-F1
#
_cell.length_a   1.000
_cell.length_b   1.000
_cell.length_c   1.000
_cell.angle_alpha   90.00
_cell.angle_beta   90.00
_cell.angle_gamma   90.00
#
_symmetry.space_group_name_H-M   'P 1'
#
loop_
_entity.id
_entity.type
_entity.pdbx_description
1 polymer ?
#
loop_
_entity_poly.entity_id
_entity_poly.type
_entity_poly.pdbx_seq_one_letter_code
_entity_poly.pdbx_strand_id
1 'polypeptide(L)'
;MDCVLDTVQSTSNQDLSDIFHFGLKTLAEALKDTHINTLFLRNNVITWDLLFDFTKHLQESEIVTLDLPRISEAMIKKYVAISKRNSEIFICEYDEEMISDNLRSKNVHKHHLAELLEKTHVNALYLDDQSVQLNGLINAKIESLGLKKCESLKTRLNWLQTTLRDSQISSIDLSECDLDCKSLEIIAPFFEGTKITTLNLSSNEIGVSGLNLLGNVLKNTPITTIDLRRNNLNCESIKVLASFLKDTKIMFLDLRNNEVGIEGLDCLAQNLKHTQITSIGLDVNCESLSMFAPHLQDTNVTSLLLNDCNLGNEGLVCLEDVLKLTKITSIELSSSSLNNCERLQMFSTFLTSENITSLNLRGSCLGVAGMKCLVNILKNSPITSIDLGENKLNYESLKVFLSSLIDTNVTALYLSGNHLGYDGIEFLVSVLRKTQITILDLNKCNLECNALMNLVMCLHETKIATLDLSGNSICCNIFYLAFVLKKTQITSLGLSDYGYDDYNPIHLLRNLKRYGTTMKINLQNLCILSLCYLGRVLSNSKITCLHLRGNRIEMDGLKLFSQGLVGSQITELDLSKNKIDDCGVFFLSQVLRYTRICSLNLAENNISCEGLKYLAQGLEGSQIEKLNLSYNSIKNDGFEYLTRSLAGPQTVEVDLRGNLIGSKAASRICKRAAKSIVLVTMADNFIMNSYVLFCYFNIFKYRNCFIEVALPAIDTETEREYFNESYKKSGITKLILTNDYVPDVGSASDGINITEIEIIGDLECDDSITPLLKNNNLIKLRKNWKNTEVEIESMSTLKMNALHLQIESYRDLLVGDLKSVLTHGNIVYLDLSYNKLGHWGFAYLVEVLKDSKIISLNLSNNYIEANSVKLLAQVLPDTKITHIDLHSNNIGYYGFTYLMNVVDTTSICWLSLGENNIEEDLEKSINLSPCIVSRKDTPFEFQLRFFFKELVTFDKSSEQFEFIIPGEDSVMTISHYAILVKYLTENSLYRIHIYDIFYMNSGCHDINVLDKINIFVKEISQRFFLFFGNNLIDLTKKFGYDSILDLVKECDNLNLDHFVEFLLLHRVFYYVDNEQNILHPFIYKMLLKHNMPLYNEDMEPNKKNEIISYFKENKIDGHMEIIDLLSSD
;
A
#
# COMPACT_ATOMS: atom_id res chain seq x y z
N MET A 1 -7.66 4.82 31.98
CA MET A 1 -8.59 4.74 33.11
C MET A 1 -9.54 3.60 32.80
N ASP A 2 -9.46 2.55 33.60
CA ASP A 2 -9.93 1.17 33.34
C ASP A 2 -11.46 0.95 33.40
N CYS A 3 -11.91 -0.09 32.66
CA CYS A 3 -12.99 -1.09 32.92
C CYS A 3 -13.78 -1.40 31.62
N VAL A 4 -13.92 -2.60 31.02
CA VAL A 4 -14.09 -4.03 31.42
C VAL A 4 -15.52 -4.53 31.09
N LEU A 5 -15.60 -5.63 30.29
CA LEU A 5 -16.70 -6.62 30.05
C LEU A 5 -17.88 -6.24 29.11
N ASP A 6 -18.45 -7.10 28.26
CA ASP A 6 -18.10 -8.44 27.74
C ASP A 6 -19.09 -8.84 26.59
N THR A 7 -18.62 -9.69 25.68
CA THR A 7 -19.35 -10.71 24.88
C THR A 7 -20.59 -10.38 24.03
N VAL A 8 -20.48 -10.55 22.69
CA VAL A 8 -21.28 -11.52 21.91
C VAL A 8 -20.45 -12.02 20.72
N GLN A 9 -20.23 -13.34 20.68
CA GLN A 9 -19.67 -14.09 19.55
C GLN A 9 -20.71 -14.27 18.42
N SER A 10 -20.29 -14.17 17.15
CA SER A 10 -20.50 -15.26 16.16
C SER A 10 -19.87 -14.98 14.78
N THR A 11 -18.87 -15.81 14.49
CA THR A 11 -18.64 -16.53 13.22
C THR A 11 -18.41 -15.75 11.91
N SER A 12 -17.17 -15.33 11.69
CA SER A 12 -16.31 -15.90 10.64
C SER A 12 -14.88 -15.36 10.79
N ASN A 13 -14.16 -15.80 11.82
CA ASN A 13 -12.72 -15.59 11.89
C ASN A 13 -12.07 -16.57 10.91
N GLN A 14 -11.69 -16.09 9.73
CA GLN A 14 -10.82 -16.85 8.82
C GLN A 14 -9.37 -16.51 9.15
N ASP A 15 -8.67 -17.50 9.70
CA ASP A 15 -7.25 -17.48 10.05
C ASP A 15 -6.35 -17.19 8.84
N LEU A 16 -5.39 -16.27 9.01
CA LEU A 16 -4.39 -15.89 8.02
C LEU A 16 -2.98 -15.93 8.64
N SER A 17 -2.55 -17.12 9.06
CA SER A 17 -1.26 -17.36 9.69
C SER A 17 -0.15 -17.59 8.62
N ASP A 18 0.84 -16.69 8.56
CA ASP A 18 2.14 -16.62 7.86
C ASP A 18 2.36 -17.20 6.44
N ILE A 19 2.97 -16.37 5.57
CA ILE A 19 3.57 -16.78 4.28
C ILE A 19 4.60 -17.86 4.41
N PHE A 20 5.42 -17.80 5.43
CA PHE A 20 6.36 -18.86 5.70
C PHE A 20 5.63 -20.16 6.01
N HIS A 21 4.54 -20.12 6.80
CA HIS A 21 3.76 -21.31 7.13
C HIS A 21 3.07 -21.93 5.92
N PHE A 22 2.43 -21.11 5.10
CA PHE A 22 1.79 -21.63 3.90
C PHE A 22 2.82 -22.01 2.81
N GLY A 23 3.92 -21.26 2.72
CA GLY A 23 5.06 -21.58 1.87
C GLY A 23 5.67 -22.92 2.25
N LEU A 24 5.83 -23.18 3.55
CA LEU A 24 6.20 -24.48 4.11
C LEU A 24 5.15 -25.55 3.84
N LYS A 25 3.85 -25.23 3.90
CA LYS A 25 2.80 -26.17 3.48
C LYS A 25 2.96 -26.56 2.02
N THR A 26 3.21 -25.58 1.15
CA THR A 26 3.44 -25.82 -0.29
C THR A 26 4.73 -26.62 -0.51
N LEU A 27 5.78 -26.32 0.26
CA LEU A 27 7.00 -27.10 0.29
C LEU A 27 6.70 -28.54 0.71
N ALA A 28 5.97 -28.75 1.80
CA ALA A 28 5.57 -30.05 2.33
C ALA A 28 4.82 -30.88 1.28
N GLU A 29 3.82 -30.28 0.63
CA GLU A 29 3.08 -30.90 -0.47
C GLU A 29 3.99 -31.27 -1.65
N ALA A 30 5.07 -30.52 -1.87
CA ALA A 30 6.04 -30.80 -2.91
C ALA A 30 7.05 -31.89 -2.53
N LEU A 31 7.36 -32.11 -1.25
CA LEU A 31 8.42 -33.03 -0.78
C LEU A 31 8.24 -34.47 -1.26
N LYS A 32 7.01 -34.93 -1.45
CA LYS A 32 6.73 -36.28 -2.00
C LYS A 32 7.16 -36.45 -3.47
N ASP A 33 7.33 -35.34 -4.19
CA ASP A 33 7.73 -35.31 -5.58
C ASP A 33 9.19 -34.82 -5.75
N THR A 34 10.00 -34.81 -4.67
CA THR A 34 11.42 -34.42 -4.69
C THR A 34 12.33 -35.57 -4.25
N HIS A 35 13.63 -35.42 -4.49
CA HIS A 35 14.68 -36.34 -4.02
C HIS A 35 15.24 -35.99 -2.64
N ILE A 36 14.55 -35.11 -1.89
CA ILE A 36 15.06 -34.60 -0.61
C ILE A 36 14.94 -35.70 0.44
N ASN A 37 16.10 -36.11 0.97
CA ASN A 37 16.21 -37.03 2.09
C ASN A 37 16.65 -36.34 3.40
N THR A 38 17.18 -35.12 3.30
CA THR A 38 17.68 -34.35 4.45
C THR A 38 17.13 -32.94 4.42
N LEU A 39 16.42 -32.53 5.48
CA LEU A 39 15.78 -31.23 5.57
C LEU A 39 16.02 -30.57 6.94
N PHE A 40 16.63 -29.40 6.95
CA PHE A 40 16.86 -28.62 8.17
C PHE A 40 15.89 -27.44 8.28
N LEU A 41 15.09 -27.35 9.35
CA LEU A 41 14.11 -26.28 9.59
C LEU A 41 14.24 -25.61 10.96
N ARG A 42 15.39 -25.75 11.61
CA ARG A 42 15.62 -25.35 13.00
C ARG A 42 15.36 -23.87 13.25
N ASN A 43 14.91 -23.54 14.46
CA ASN A 43 14.66 -22.17 14.94
C ASN A 43 13.64 -21.37 14.12
N ASN A 44 13.03 -21.96 13.10
CA ASN A 44 11.80 -21.47 12.54
C ASN A 44 10.66 -21.85 13.49
N VAL A 45 9.71 -20.97 13.71
CA VAL A 45 8.47 -21.17 14.46
C VAL A 45 7.39 -21.61 13.49
N ILE A 46 6.74 -22.72 13.80
CA ILE A 46 5.54 -23.22 13.12
C ILE A 46 4.39 -23.50 14.09
N THR A 47 3.16 -23.63 13.58
CA THR A 47 1.97 -24.01 14.35
C THR A 47 1.82 -25.53 14.38
N TRP A 48 1.11 -26.04 15.39
CA TRP A 48 0.75 -27.47 15.47
C TRP A 48 -0.03 -27.98 14.25
N ASP A 49 -0.95 -27.17 13.71
CA ASP A 49 -1.72 -27.55 12.51
C ASP A 49 -0.82 -27.70 11.28
N LEU A 50 0.16 -26.79 11.11
CA LEU A 50 1.11 -26.90 10.01
C LEU A 50 2.01 -28.12 10.19
N LEU A 51 2.48 -28.41 11.40
CA LEU A 51 3.27 -29.61 11.67
C LEU A 51 2.48 -30.89 11.36
N PHE A 52 1.18 -30.91 11.65
CA PHE A 52 0.31 -32.03 11.30
C PHE A 52 0.19 -32.20 9.77
N ASP A 53 -0.07 -31.12 9.03
CA ASP A 53 -0.07 -31.15 7.56
C ASP A 53 1.30 -31.57 7.00
N PHE A 54 2.39 -31.08 7.59
CA PHE A 54 3.75 -31.40 7.21
C PHE A 54 4.05 -32.89 7.39
N THR A 55 3.73 -33.44 8.56
CA THR A 55 3.94 -34.86 8.88
C THR A 55 3.12 -35.81 8.01
N LYS A 56 1.92 -35.41 7.57
CA LYS A 56 1.15 -36.18 6.57
C LYS A 56 1.93 -36.37 5.27
N HIS A 57 2.59 -35.32 4.79
CA HIS A 57 3.38 -35.38 3.56
C HIS A 57 4.76 -36.03 3.75
N LEU A 58 5.31 -36.02 4.97
CA LEU A 58 6.54 -36.75 5.30
C LEU A 58 6.40 -38.27 5.18
N GLN A 59 5.20 -38.83 5.29
CA GLN A 59 4.96 -40.26 5.07
C GLN A 59 5.13 -40.66 3.60
N GLU A 60 4.89 -39.72 2.69
CA GLU A 60 4.99 -39.92 1.24
C GLU A 60 6.34 -39.42 0.69
N SER A 61 7.24 -38.88 1.52
CA SER A 61 8.52 -38.33 1.10
C SER A 61 9.71 -39.27 1.37
N GLU A 62 10.86 -38.96 0.76
CA GLU A 62 12.12 -39.67 0.97
C GLU A 62 12.91 -39.16 2.18
N ILE A 63 12.30 -38.34 3.06
CA ILE A 63 13.00 -37.68 4.18
C ILE A 63 13.37 -38.67 5.29
N VAL A 64 14.67 -38.73 5.54
CA VAL A 64 15.31 -39.58 6.55
C VAL A 64 15.93 -38.73 7.67
N THR A 65 16.42 -37.52 7.36
CA THR A 65 16.94 -36.55 8.34
C THR A 65 16.06 -35.32 8.40
N LEU A 66 15.54 -35.00 9.59
CA LEU A 66 14.67 -33.85 9.84
C LEU A 66 15.12 -33.06 11.07
N ASP A 67 15.40 -31.77 10.87
CA ASP A 67 15.53 -30.82 11.98
C ASP A 67 14.19 -30.14 12.21
N LEU A 68 13.62 -30.31 13.42
CA LEU A 68 12.29 -29.79 13.70
C LEU A 68 12.32 -28.28 13.97
N PRO A 69 11.33 -27.53 13.43
CA PRO A 69 11.09 -26.15 13.81
C PRO A 69 10.55 -26.04 15.26
N ARG A 70 10.72 -24.86 15.86
CA ARG A 70 10.03 -24.43 17.09
C ARG A 70 8.53 -24.52 16.89
N ILE A 71 7.84 -25.20 17.81
CA ILE A 71 6.39 -25.34 17.71
C ILE A 71 5.74 -24.35 18.66
N SER A 72 5.03 -23.36 18.12
CA SER A 72 4.26 -22.42 18.92
C SER A 72 2.78 -22.81 18.99
N GLU A 73 2.17 -22.63 20.17
CA GLU A 73 0.72 -22.72 20.37
C GLU A 73 -0.02 -21.46 19.85
N ALA A 74 0.69 -20.34 19.64
CA ALA A 74 0.14 -19.10 19.12
C ALA A 74 1.14 -18.38 18.19
N MET A 75 0.70 -17.97 17.00
CA MET A 75 1.51 -17.14 16.11
C MET A 75 1.47 -15.68 16.59
N ILE A 76 2.57 -14.92 16.43
CA ILE A 76 2.54 -13.45 16.54
C ILE A 76 1.61 -12.95 15.44
N LYS A 77 0.42 -12.50 15.80
CA LYS A 77 -0.62 -12.15 14.84
C LYS A 77 -0.37 -10.75 14.28
N LYS A 78 0.27 -10.64 13.12
CA LYS A 78 0.10 -9.46 12.26
C LYS A 78 -1.24 -9.62 11.54
N TYR A 79 -2.22 -8.77 11.88
CA TYR A 79 -3.57 -8.87 11.35
C TYR A 79 -3.69 -8.14 10.01
N VAL A 80 -4.28 -8.83 9.03
CA VAL A 80 -4.95 -8.13 7.94
C VAL A 80 -6.35 -7.77 8.42
N ALA A 81 -6.64 -6.48 8.54
CA ALA A 81 -8.00 -6.02 8.72
C ALA A 81 -8.70 -6.02 7.35
N ILE A 82 -9.54 -7.04 7.13
CA ILE A 82 -10.48 -7.05 6.01
C ILE A 82 -11.77 -6.42 6.53
N SER A 83 -12.01 -5.16 6.19
CA SER A 83 -13.31 -4.56 6.43
C SER A 83 -14.30 -5.20 5.47
N LYS A 84 -15.08 -6.18 5.93
CA LYS A 84 -16.19 -6.76 5.15
C LYS A 84 -17.16 -5.70 4.63
N ARG A 85 -17.20 -4.59 5.37
CA ARG A 85 -18.15 -3.50 5.28
C ARG A 85 -17.85 -2.49 4.16
N ASN A 86 -16.56 -2.25 3.85
CA ASN A 86 -16.14 -1.18 2.92
C ASN A 86 -15.41 -1.64 1.66
N SER A 87 -15.39 -2.92 1.28
CA SER A 87 -14.65 -3.37 0.08
C SER A 87 -13.15 -3.05 0.09
N GLU A 88 -12.58 -2.64 1.24
CA GLU A 88 -11.19 -2.22 1.42
C GLU A 88 -10.40 -3.26 2.24
N ILE A 89 -9.17 -3.54 1.79
CA ILE A 89 -8.21 -4.41 2.48
C ILE A 89 -7.11 -3.54 3.08
N PHE A 90 -6.93 -3.60 4.41
CA PHE A 90 -5.85 -2.93 5.13
C PHE A 90 -4.89 -3.95 5.76
N ILE A 91 -3.60 -3.63 5.72
CA ILE A 91 -2.55 -4.37 6.41
C ILE A 91 -2.03 -3.46 7.52
N CYS A 92 -2.28 -3.83 8.77
CA CYS A 92 -1.81 -3.09 9.95
C CYS A 92 -0.98 -4.02 10.84
N GLU A 93 0.11 -3.50 11.40
CA GLU A 93 0.87 -4.18 12.44
C GLU A 93 0.29 -3.83 13.81
N TYR A 94 0.29 -4.79 14.74
CA TYR A 94 -0.04 -4.54 16.14
C TYR A 94 1.25 -4.26 16.92
N ASP A 95 1.17 -3.31 17.86
CA ASP A 95 2.13 -3.14 18.96
C ASP A 95 2.07 -4.36 19.90
N GLU A 96 3.23 -4.78 20.40
CA GLU A 96 3.47 -6.07 21.09
C GLU A 96 2.76 -6.24 22.46
N GLU A 97 1.98 -5.29 22.95
CA GLU A 97 1.48 -5.27 24.34
C GLU A 97 0.15 -6.01 24.63
N MET A 98 -0.48 -6.71 23.67
CA MET A 98 -1.78 -7.40 23.91
C MET A 98 -1.79 -8.91 23.60
N ILE A 99 -0.70 -9.64 23.86
CA ILE A 99 -0.74 -11.12 23.89
C ILE A 99 -0.49 -11.64 25.31
N SER A 100 -1.49 -11.45 26.17
CA SER A 100 -1.71 -12.29 27.34
C SER A 100 -3.20 -12.64 27.41
N ASP A 101 -3.53 -13.93 27.28
CA ASP A 101 -4.56 -14.62 28.11
C ASP A 101 -5.28 -15.83 27.47
N ASN A 102 -5.01 -16.22 26.23
CA ASN A 102 -5.72 -17.37 25.62
C ASN A 102 -4.86 -18.60 25.32
N LEU A 103 -4.05 -19.05 26.29
CA LEU A 103 -3.32 -20.33 26.23
C LEU A 103 -3.84 -21.31 27.30
N ARG A 104 -5.06 -21.82 27.10
CA ARG A 104 -5.69 -22.84 27.97
C ARG A 104 -6.21 -24.10 27.25
N SER A 105 -5.75 -24.41 26.03
CA SER A 105 -5.91 -25.76 25.44
C SER A 105 -4.59 -26.56 25.47
N LYS A 106 -3.92 -26.54 26.63
CA LYS A 106 -2.65 -27.24 26.86
C LYS A 106 -2.93 -28.71 27.18
N ASN A 107 -2.57 -29.62 26.27
CA ASN A 107 -2.11 -31.02 26.51
C ASN A 107 -2.52 -32.06 25.45
N VAL A 108 -3.36 -31.75 24.45
CA VAL A 108 -3.82 -32.78 23.49
C VAL A 108 -2.77 -33.11 22.41
N HIS A 109 -1.93 -32.15 22.00
CA HIS A 109 -1.01 -32.34 20.86
C HIS A 109 0.36 -32.93 21.21
N LYS A 110 0.82 -32.82 22.48
CA LYS A 110 2.17 -33.26 22.90
C LYS A 110 2.39 -34.79 22.83
N HIS A 111 1.31 -35.59 22.85
CA HIS A 111 1.39 -37.04 22.74
C HIS A 111 1.36 -37.58 21.31
N HIS A 112 1.03 -36.75 20.31
CA HIS A 112 0.81 -37.21 18.94
C HIS A 112 2.07 -37.18 18.04
N LEU A 113 3.09 -36.35 18.34
CA LEU A 113 4.24 -36.24 17.43
C LEU A 113 5.05 -37.54 17.34
N ALA A 114 5.24 -38.25 18.45
CA ALA A 114 5.92 -39.53 18.45
C ALA A 114 5.18 -40.58 17.61
N GLU A 115 3.84 -40.64 17.71
CA GLU A 115 3.01 -41.53 16.89
C GLU A 115 3.00 -41.12 15.40
N LEU A 116 3.06 -39.81 15.12
CA LEU A 116 3.14 -39.29 13.76
C LEU A 116 4.47 -39.63 13.09
N LEU A 117 5.59 -39.46 13.83
CA LEU A 117 6.94 -39.79 13.36
C LEU A 117 7.17 -41.30 13.24
N GLU A 118 6.49 -42.14 14.03
CA GLU A 118 6.58 -43.61 13.88
C GLU A 118 6.16 -44.08 12.48
N LYS A 119 5.29 -43.30 11.81
CA LYS A 119 4.78 -43.58 10.47
C LYS A 119 5.64 -42.99 9.34
N THR A 120 6.75 -42.30 9.64
CA THR A 120 7.64 -41.69 8.64
C THR A 120 8.94 -42.47 8.44
N HIS A 121 9.74 -42.04 7.45
CA HIS A 121 11.09 -42.57 7.18
C HIS A 121 12.19 -41.87 7.99
N VAL A 122 11.84 -40.93 8.87
CA VAL A 122 12.80 -40.12 9.63
C VAL A 122 13.52 -41.00 10.65
N ASN A 123 14.85 -41.04 10.57
CA ASN A 123 15.73 -41.70 11.54
C ASN A 123 16.72 -40.74 12.21
N ALA A 124 16.89 -39.51 11.70
CA ALA A 124 17.70 -38.48 12.35
C ALA A 124 16.82 -37.28 12.69
N LEU A 125 16.79 -36.91 13.97
CA LEU A 125 15.89 -35.90 14.52
C LEU A 125 16.67 -34.89 15.36
N TYR A 126 16.54 -33.60 15.03
CA TYR A 126 17.06 -32.52 15.88
C TYR A 126 15.88 -31.78 16.54
N LEU A 127 16.05 -31.48 17.84
CA LEU A 127 15.06 -30.87 18.71
C LEU A 127 15.60 -29.59 19.35
N ASP A 128 14.67 -28.77 19.81
CA ASP A 128 14.88 -27.52 20.55
C ASP A 128 14.25 -27.56 21.95
N ASP A 129 14.42 -26.48 22.73
CA ASP A 129 13.95 -26.39 24.12
C ASP A 129 12.46 -26.64 24.35
N GLN A 130 11.61 -26.23 23.41
CA GLN A 130 10.15 -26.41 23.54
C GLN A 130 9.76 -27.87 23.23
N SER A 131 10.46 -28.50 22.28
CA SER A 131 10.21 -29.87 21.82
C SER A 131 10.88 -30.95 22.67
N VAL A 132 11.88 -30.64 23.50
CA VAL A 132 12.44 -31.55 24.53
C VAL A 132 11.37 -32.02 25.54
N GLN A 133 10.21 -31.35 25.59
CA GLN A 133 9.08 -31.79 26.42
C GLN A 133 8.25 -32.95 25.86
N LEU A 134 8.54 -33.39 24.64
CA LEU A 134 7.78 -34.45 23.98
C LEU A 134 8.16 -35.82 24.57
N ASN A 135 7.18 -36.46 25.20
CA ASN A 135 7.32 -37.83 25.71
C ASN A 135 7.13 -38.83 24.57
N GLY A 136 7.92 -39.92 24.54
CA GLY A 136 7.61 -41.09 23.70
C GLY A 136 8.46 -41.33 22.45
N LEU A 137 9.63 -40.69 22.29
CA LEU A 137 10.56 -40.99 21.17
C LEU A 137 11.07 -42.44 21.13
N ILE A 138 10.87 -43.20 22.21
CA ILE A 138 11.31 -44.61 22.37
C ILE A 138 10.76 -45.51 21.25
N ASN A 139 9.54 -45.24 20.76
CA ASN A 139 8.91 -46.05 19.71
C ASN A 139 9.25 -45.58 18.28
N ALA A 140 9.85 -44.40 18.12
CA ALA A 140 10.23 -43.89 16.80
C ALA A 140 11.53 -44.56 16.34
N LYS A 141 11.70 -44.78 15.03
CA LYS A 141 12.90 -45.39 14.42
C LYS A 141 14.11 -44.46 14.37
N ILE A 142 14.26 -43.60 15.39
CA ILE A 142 15.32 -42.58 15.44
C ILE A 142 16.65 -43.22 15.85
N GLU A 143 17.64 -43.07 14.99
CA GLU A 143 19.04 -43.47 15.14
C GLU A 143 19.94 -42.27 15.49
N SER A 144 19.58 -41.04 15.13
CA SER A 144 20.35 -39.83 15.51
C SER A 144 19.47 -38.79 16.19
N LEU A 145 19.87 -38.32 17.37
CA LEU A 145 19.13 -37.33 18.17
C LEU A 145 20.02 -36.11 18.48
N GLY A 146 19.65 -34.94 17.96
CA GLY A 146 20.31 -33.69 18.31
C GLY A 146 19.49 -32.82 19.25
N LEU A 147 20.11 -32.37 20.34
CA LEU A 147 19.55 -31.51 21.39
C LEU A 147 20.36 -30.22 21.57
N LYS A 148 21.14 -29.83 20.55
CA LYS A 148 22.02 -28.66 20.63
C LYS A 148 21.31 -27.39 21.17
N LYS A 149 21.97 -26.50 21.91
CA LYS A 149 21.33 -25.25 22.41
C LYS A 149 20.03 -25.47 23.18
N CYS A 150 19.84 -26.62 23.82
CA CYS A 150 18.67 -26.88 24.66
C CYS A 150 19.00 -26.52 26.12
N GLU A 151 18.78 -25.25 26.51
CA GLU A 151 19.04 -24.75 27.86
C GLU A 151 18.23 -25.51 28.93
N SER A 152 17.03 -25.97 28.57
CA SER A 152 16.14 -26.72 29.47
C SER A 152 16.63 -28.14 29.77
N LEU A 153 17.56 -28.68 28.98
CA LEU A 153 18.05 -30.07 29.10
C LEU A 153 18.65 -30.35 30.49
N LYS A 154 19.39 -29.39 31.06
CA LYS A 154 20.02 -29.49 32.38
C LYS A 154 19.03 -29.83 33.49
N THR A 155 17.79 -29.35 33.38
CA THR A 155 16.72 -29.63 34.36
C THR A 155 15.99 -30.95 34.10
N ARG A 156 16.31 -31.66 33.00
CA ARG A 156 15.59 -32.82 32.47
C ARG A 156 16.48 -34.02 32.12
N LEU A 157 17.68 -34.12 32.70
CA LEU A 157 18.65 -35.18 32.40
C LEU A 157 18.08 -36.61 32.58
N ASN A 158 17.13 -36.83 33.50
CA ASN A 158 16.49 -38.13 33.69
C ASN A 158 15.64 -38.59 32.48
N TRP A 159 15.05 -37.65 31.72
CA TRP A 159 14.35 -37.98 30.48
C TRP A 159 15.31 -38.53 29.41
N LEU A 160 16.53 -38.00 29.39
CA LEU A 160 17.58 -38.47 28.48
C LEU A 160 17.94 -39.94 28.78
N GLN A 161 18.04 -40.30 30.06
CA GLN A 161 18.31 -41.68 30.49
C GLN A 161 17.30 -42.67 29.90
N THR A 162 16.01 -42.39 30.07
CA THR A 162 14.95 -43.28 29.59
C THR A 162 14.90 -43.34 28.07
N THR A 163 15.25 -42.25 27.39
CA THR A 163 15.20 -42.17 25.92
C THR A 163 16.37 -42.92 25.27
N LEU A 164 17.58 -42.85 25.82
CA LEU A 164 18.77 -43.45 25.21
C LEU A 164 18.88 -44.97 25.42
N ARG A 165 18.37 -45.48 26.55
CA ARG A 165 18.54 -46.89 26.92
C ARG A 165 17.69 -47.83 26.07
N ASP A 166 16.44 -47.43 25.78
CA ASP A 166 15.44 -48.28 25.16
C ASP A 166 15.20 -47.95 23.67
N SER A 167 16.00 -47.07 23.07
CA SER A 167 15.87 -46.64 21.66
C SER A 167 16.94 -47.24 20.74
N GLN A 168 16.85 -46.92 19.44
CA GLN A 168 17.85 -47.28 18.42
C GLN A 168 18.93 -46.19 18.23
N ILE A 169 18.96 -45.17 19.10
CA ILE A 169 19.83 -44.00 18.95
C ILE A 169 21.30 -44.42 19.04
N SER A 170 22.03 -44.20 17.95
CA SER A 170 23.47 -44.40 17.80
C SER A 170 24.26 -43.09 17.72
N SER A 171 23.61 -41.95 17.47
CA SER A 171 24.27 -40.65 17.41
C SER A 171 23.54 -39.62 18.26
N ILE A 172 24.26 -38.89 19.11
CA ILE A 172 23.69 -37.87 19.98
C ILE A 172 24.49 -36.56 19.95
N ASP A 173 23.80 -35.44 19.80
CA ASP A 173 24.38 -34.10 19.87
C ASP A 173 23.84 -33.32 21.07
N LEU A 174 24.68 -33.09 22.07
CA LEU A 174 24.40 -32.37 23.31
C LEU A 174 25.22 -31.06 23.38
N SER A 175 25.61 -30.50 22.24
CA SER A 175 26.43 -29.28 22.22
C SER A 175 25.67 -28.04 22.69
N GLU A 176 26.35 -27.07 23.31
CA GLU A 176 25.75 -25.81 23.76
C GLU A 176 24.55 -25.99 24.71
N CYS A 177 24.52 -27.03 25.56
CA CYS A 177 23.37 -27.36 26.43
C CYS A 177 23.56 -26.98 27.91
N ASP A 178 24.55 -26.11 28.21
CA ASP A 178 24.92 -25.71 29.57
C ASP A 178 25.25 -26.90 30.51
N LEU A 179 25.80 -27.99 29.95
CA LEU A 179 26.17 -29.18 30.72
C LEU A 179 27.48 -28.94 31.48
N ASP A 180 27.42 -29.05 32.81
CA ASP A 180 28.58 -28.92 33.70
C ASP A 180 29.07 -30.28 34.24
N CYS A 181 30.09 -30.27 35.09
CA CYS A 181 30.61 -31.49 35.71
C CYS A 181 29.57 -32.28 36.52
N LYS A 182 28.59 -31.61 37.15
CA LYS A 182 27.49 -32.24 37.89
C LYS A 182 26.49 -32.91 36.95
N SER A 183 26.24 -32.29 35.81
CA SER A 183 25.41 -32.85 34.74
C SER A 183 26.04 -34.14 34.21
N LEU A 184 27.37 -34.16 34.04
CA LEU A 184 28.14 -35.33 33.59
C LEU A 184 28.19 -36.47 34.62
N GLU A 185 28.15 -36.17 35.93
CA GLU A 185 27.99 -37.19 36.97
C GLU A 185 26.69 -37.99 36.81
N ILE A 186 25.64 -37.33 36.33
CA ILE A 186 24.34 -37.95 36.08
C ILE A 186 24.34 -38.68 34.73
N ILE A 187 24.77 -38.03 33.64
CA ILE A 187 24.59 -38.60 32.29
C ILE A 187 25.68 -39.57 31.85
N ALA A 188 26.91 -39.49 32.37
CA ALA A 188 28.01 -40.35 31.91
C ALA A 188 27.66 -41.85 32.07
N PRO A 189 27.12 -42.34 33.21
CA PRO A 189 26.70 -43.72 33.35
C PRO A 189 25.61 -44.16 32.37
N PHE A 190 24.84 -43.22 31.81
CA PHE A 190 23.75 -43.55 30.89
C PHE A 190 24.24 -44.04 29.53
N PHE A 191 25.48 -43.73 29.15
CA PHE A 191 26.05 -44.17 27.87
C PHE A 191 26.44 -45.65 27.88
N GLU A 192 26.70 -46.23 29.06
CA GLU A 192 27.00 -47.65 29.19
C GLU A 192 25.77 -48.51 28.84
N GLY A 193 25.98 -49.51 27.98
CA GLY A 193 24.89 -50.38 27.51
C GLY A 193 23.97 -49.75 26.43
N THR A 194 24.31 -48.57 25.92
CA THR A 194 23.60 -47.94 24.79
C THR A 194 24.24 -48.30 23.45
N LYS A 195 23.57 -47.93 22.36
CA LYS A 195 24.06 -48.10 20.98
C LYS A 195 24.85 -46.89 20.46
N ILE A 196 25.14 -45.91 21.31
CA ILE A 196 25.72 -44.62 20.91
C ILE A 196 27.17 -44.80 20.43
N THR A 197 27.40 -44.50 19.15
CA THR A 197 28.71 -44.43 18.48
C THR A 197 29.20 -42.99 18.32
N THR A 198 28.31 -42.00 18.30
CA THR A 198 28.67 -40.58 18.10
C THR A 198 28.13 -39.72 19.24
N LEU A 199 29.01 -38.96 19.89
CA LEU A 199 28.69 -38.10 21.03
C LEU A 199 29.30 -36.70 20.84
N ASN A 200 28.46 -35.70 20.57
CA ASN A 200 28.90 -34.31 20.56
C ASN A 200 28.56 -33.65 21.91
N LEU A 201 29.57 -33.16 22.60
CA LEU A 201 29.49 -32.47 23.89
C LEU A 201 30.10 -31.06 23.81
N SER A 202 30.35 -30.53 22.62
CA SER A 202 31.04 -29.25 22.45
C SER A 202 30.31 -28.05 23.07
N SER A 203 31.07 -27.01 23.42
CA SER A 203 30.56 -25.74 23.97
C SER A 203 29.72 -25.92 25.24
N ASN A 204 30.22 -26.71 26.18
CA ASN A 204 29.65 -26.94 27.50
C ASN A 204 30.69 -26.59 28.60
N GLU A 205 30.39 -26.85 29.88
CA GLU A 205 31.28 -26.54 31.01
C GLU A 205 31.74 -27.80 31.76
N ILE A 206 32.11 -28.84 31.03
CA ILE A 206 32.43 -30.17 31.57
C ILE A 206 33.61 -30.14 32.57
N GLY A 207 34.67 -29.42 32.22
CA GLY A 207 35.89 -29.32 33.03
C GLY A 207 36.60 -30.65 33.32
N VAL A 208 37.64 -30.59 34.16
CA VAL A 208 38.51 -31.75 34.46
C VAL A 208 37.74 -32.90 35.14
N SER A 209 36.93 -32.58 36.15
CA SER A 209 36.18 -33.59 36.92
C SER A 209 35.15 -34.31 36.05
N GLY A 210 34.42 -33.59 35.20
CA GLY A 210 33.46 -34.19 34.28
C GLY A 210 34.12 -35.09 33.24
N LEU A 211 35.29 -34.69 32.71
CA LEU A 211 36.03 -35.50 31.75
C LEU A 211 36.55 -36.82 32.37
N ASN A 212 36.98 -36.79 33.63
CA ASN A 212 37.41 -37.99 34.34
C ASN A 212 36.25 -38.99 34.54
N LEU A 213 35.05 -38.48 34.84
CA LEU A 213 33.84 -39.31 34.92
C LEU A 213 33.52 -39.95 33.56
N LEU A 214 33.58 -39.17 32.48
CA LEU A 214 33.34 -39.65 31.13
C LEU A 214 34.36 -40.71 30.69
N GLY A 215 35.64 -40.48 30.98
CA GLY A 215 36.73 -41.41 30.65
C GLY A 215 36.58 -42.81 31.25
N ASN A 216 36.07 -42.90 32.48
CA ASN A 216 35.83 -44.18 33.15
C ASN A 216 34.76 -45.02 32.47
N VAL A 217 33.80 -44.38 31.79
CA VAL A 217 32.67 -45.03 31.12
C VAL A 217 33.01 -45.35 29.66
N LEU A 218 33.71 -44.45 28.95
CA LEU A 218 33.94 -44.54 27.49
C LEU A 218 34.54 -45.88 27.02
N LYS A 219 35.44 -46.48 27.82
CA LYS A 219 36.04 -47.80 27.55
C LYS A 219 35.01 -48.94 27.38
N ASN A 220 33.84 -48.80 28.00
CA ASN A 220 32.75 -49.77 27.98
C ASN A 220 31.65 -49.41 26.96
N THR A 221 31.87 -48.40 26.12
CA THR A 221 30.86 -47.90 25.17
C THR A 221 31.22 -48.23 23.71
N PRO A 222 30.25 -48.20 22.77
CA PRO A 222 30.53 -48.27 21.34
C PRO A 222 30.97 -46.92 20.73
N ILE A 223 31.21 -45.87 21.53
CA ILE A 223 31.52 -44.52 21.05
C ILE A 223 32.83 -44.50 20.26
N THR A 224 32.72 -44.08 18.99
CA THR A 224 33.83 -43.88 18.05
C THR A 224 34.09 -42.42 17.72
N THR A 225 33.13 -41.53 17.95
CA THR A 225 33.24 -40.11 17.61
C THR A 225 32.89 -39.29 18.83
N ILE A 226 33.82 -38.44 19.28
CA ILE A 226 33.60 -37.51 20.38
C ILE A 226 34.06 -36.09 20.03
N ASP A 227 33.17 -35.12 20.24
CA ASP A 227 33.48 -33.70 20.11
C ASP A 227 33.42 -33.04 21.50
N LEU A 228 34.56 -32.55 21.96
CA LEU A 228 34.77 -31.92 23.26
C LEU A 228 35.23 -30.47 23.11
N ARG A 229 35.02 -29.84 21.95
CA ARG A 229 35.43 -28.43 21.75
C ARG A 229 34.85 -27.51 22.80
N ARG A 230 35.57 -26.46 23.21
CA ARG A 230 35.07 -25.42 24.13
C ARG A 230 34.40 -25.99 25.38
N ASN A 231 35.13 -26.79 26.15
CA ASN A 231 34.65 -27.45 27.39
C ASN A 231 35.42 -27.05 28.65
N ASN A 232 36.21 -25.98 28.56
CA ASN A 232 37.11 -25.53 29.63
C ASN A 232 38.06 -26.65 30.10
N LEU A 233 38.58 -27.43 29.14
CA LEU A 233 39.54 -28.50 29.38
C LEU A 233 40.95 -27.91 29.43
N ASN A 234 41.73 -28.27 30.46
CA ASN A 234 43.11 -27.84 30.64
C ASN A 234 44.13 -28.99 30.47
N CYS A 235 45.42 -28.69 30.57
CA CYS A 235 46.52 -29.66 30.48
C CYS A 235 46.30 -30.95 31.32
N GLU A 236 45.88 -30.84 32.57
CA GLU A 236 45.66 -32.01 33.44
C GLU A 236 44.50 -32.88 32.94
N SER A 237 43.42 -32.27 32.44
CA SER A 237 42.32 -33.02 31.83
C SER A 237 42.75 -33.78 30.56
N ILE A 238 43.66 -33.22 29.76
CA ILE A 238 44.17 -33.89 28.56
C ILE A 238 45.10 -35.05 28.90
N LYS A 239 45.93 -34.93 29.94
CA LYS A 239 46.73 -36.05 30.45
C LYS A 239 45.83 -37.21 30.89
N VAL A 240 44.73 -36.93 31.57
CA VAL A 240 43.72 -37.92 31.95
C VAL A 240 43.08 -38.54 30.71
N LEU A 241 42.65 -37.72 29.74
CA LEU A 241 42.10 -38.18 28.46
C LEU A 241 43.04 -39.14 27.73
N ALA A 242 44.30 -38.75 27.55
CA ALA A 242 45.33 -39.54 26.89
C ALA A 242 45.52 -40.92 27.54
N SER A 243 45.39 -41.01 28.88
CA SER A 243 45.63 -42.25 29.62
C SER A 243 44.62 -43.37 29.31
N PHE A 244 43.39 -43.03 28.92
CA PHE A 244 42.34 -44.01 28.63
C PHE A 244 42.02 -44.18 27.13
N LEU A 245 42.44 -43.27 26.24
CA LEU A 245 42.08 -43.32 24.81
C LEU A 245 42.46 -44.64 24.13
N LYS A 246 43.60 -45.25 24.51
CA LYS A 246 44.05 -46.56 23.99
C LYS A 246 43.04 -47.69 24.25
N ASP A 247 42.26 -47.56 25.32
CA ASP A 247 41.27 -48.56 25.76
C ASP A 247 39.87 -48.22 25.23
N THR A 248 39.74 -47.24 24.33
CA THR A 248 38.48 -46.82 23.71
C THR A 248 38.42 -47.16 22.22
N LYS A 249 37.23 -47.00 21.63
CA LYS A 249 36.99 -47.16 20.19
C LYS A 249 37.01 -45.83 19.42
N ILE A 250 37.50 -44.76 20.05
CA ILE A 250 37.46 -43.40 19.49
C ILE A 250 38.36 -43.32 18.25
N MET A 251 37.75 -42.95 17.13
CA MET A 251 38.37 -42.67 15.82
C MET A 251 38.39 -41.16 15.53
N PHE A 252 37.42 -40.39 16.05
CA PHE A 252 37.35 -38.94 15.90
C PHE A 252 37.35 -38.26 17.27
N LEU A 253 38.27 -37.33 17.48
CA LEU A 253 38.41 -36.55 18.71
C LEU A 253 38.65 -35.08 18.38
N ASP A 254 37.72 -34.19 18.76
CA ASP A 254 37.91 -32.74 18.62
C ASP A 254 38.04 -32.06 19.98
N LEU A 255 39.17 -31.38 20.19
CA LEU A 255 39.54 -30.69 21.43
C LEU A 255 39.75 -29.19 21.23
N ARG A 256 39.46 -28.63 20.05
CA ARG A 256 39.65 -27.20 19.76
C ARG A 256 38.89 -26.28 20.72
N ASN A 257 39.34 -25.05 20.84
CA ASN A 257 38.87 -24.05 21.81
C ASN A 257 38.98 -24.52 23.27
N ASN A 258 40.04 -25.25 23.63
CA ASN A 258 40.35 -25.65 25.01
C ASN A 258 41.80 -25.29 25.36
N GLU A 259 42.14 -25.27 26.65
CA GLU A 259 43.48 -24.95 27.16
C GLU A 259 44.38 -26.21 27.26
N VAL A 260 44.55 -26.92 26.14
CA VAL A 260 45.29 -28.21 26.09
C VAL A 260 46.70 -28.11 26.70
N GLY A 261 47.41 -27.01 26.44
CA GLY A 261 48.79 -26.79 26.91
C GLY A 261 49.82 -27.73 26.27
N ILE A 262 51.11 -27.34 26.31
CA ILE A 262 52.20 -28.08 25.64
C ILE A 262 52.39 -29.47 26.26
N GLU A 263 52.40 -29.57 27.60
CA GLU A 263 52.57 -30.87 28.29
C GLU A 263 51.39 -31.83 28.05
N GLY A 264 50.17 -31.30 27.98
CA GLY A 264 48.98 -32.08 27.68
C GLY A 264 49.02 -32.59 26.24
N LEU A 265 49.44 -31.73 25.30
CA LEU A 265 49.61 -32.08 23.90
C LEU A 265 50.70 -33.13 23.68
N ASP A 266 51.87 -33.00 24.32
CA ASP A 266 52.96 -33.99 24.25
C ASP A 266 52.49 -35.35 24.77
N CYS A 267 51.81 -35.37 25.92
CA CYS A 267 51.21 -36.60 26.46
C CYS A 267 50.20 -37.24 25.49
N LEU A 268 49.32 -36.44 24.87
CA LEU A 268 48.38 -36.92 23.87
C LEU A 268 49.12 -37.49 22.65
N ALA A 269 50.10 -36.76 22.11
CA ALA A 269 50.88 -37.11 20.93
C ALA A 269 51.58 -38.47 21.07
N GLN A 270 52.25 -38.70 22.21
CA GLN A 270 52.98 -39.94 22.48
C GLN A 270 52.05 -41.16 22.54
N ASN A 271 50.78 -40.96 22.90
CA ASN A 271 49.78 -42.01 22.99
C ASN A 271 49.01 -42.26 21.69
N LEU A 272 48.97 -41.31 20.73
CA LEU A 272 48.15 -41.42 19.50
C LEU A 272 48.42 -42.69 18.68
N LYS A 273 49.69 -43.11 18.58
CA LYS A 273 50.07 -44.34 17.87
C LYS A 273 49.46 -45.62 18.46
N HIS A 274 48.97 -45.55 19.70
CA HIS A 274 48.30 -46.64 20.41
C HIS A 274 46.77 -46.51 20.39
N THR A 275 46.22 -45.57 19.62
CA THR A 275 44.78 -45.31 19.52
C THR A 275 44.23 -45.65 18.13
N GLN A 276 42.90 -45.63 18.00
CA GLN A 276 42.20 -45.79 16.72
C GLN A 276 41.91 -44.44 16.03
N ILE A 277 42.48 -43.34 16.54
CA ILE A 277 42.17 -41.99 16.08
C ILE A 277 42.65 -41.78 14.64
N THR A 278 41.71 -41.48 13.75
CA THR A 278 41.91 -41.10 12.36
C THR A 278 41.70 -39.60 12.13
N SER A 279 41.04 -38.91 13.05
CA SER A 279 40.75 -37.48 12.92
C SER A 279 40.89 -36.78 14.27
N ILE A 280 41.71 -35.73 14.29
CA ILE A 280 42.01 -35.01 15.52
C ILE A 280 41.92 -33.50 15.34
N GLY A 281 41.23 -32.84 16.27
CA GLY A 281 41.11 -31.39 16.34
C GLY A 281 41.83 -30.79 17.53
N LEU A 282 42.74 -29.83 17.29
CA LEU A 282 43.61 -29.24 18.33
C LEU A 282 43.87 -27.75 18.07
N ASP A 283 44.05 -27.00 19.16
CA ASP A 283 44.55 -25.63 19.13
C ASP A 283 46.07 -25.66 19.30
N VAL A 284 46.81 -25.26 18.27
CA VAL A 284 48.29 -25.35 18.25
C VAL A 284 48.92 -24.06 17.78
N ASN A 285 50.00 -23.66 18.44
CA ASN A 285 50.94 -22.62 18.01
C ASN A 285 52.19 -23.26 17.35
N CYS A 286 53.11 -22.44 16.82
CA CYS A 286 54.32 -22.91 16.14
C CYS A 286 55.16 -23.92 16.96
N GLU A 287 55.38 -23.65 18.25
CA GLU A 287 56.19 -24.48 19.14
C GLU A 287 55.50 -25.83 19.42
N SER A 288 54.22 -25.78 19.76
CA SER A 288 53.42 -26.98 20.02
C SER A 288 53.21 -27.84 18.76
N LEU A 289 53.07 -27.22 17.58
CA LEU A 289 52.95 -27.94 16.30
C LEU A 289 54.26 -28.64 15.92
N SER A 290 55.42 -27.99 16.11
CA SER A 290 56.71 -28.62 15.82
C SER A 290 57.02 -29.78 16.75
N MET A 291 56.54 -29.75 18.01
CA MET A 291 56.59 -30.89 18.92
C MET A 291 55.60 -32.01 18.55
N PHE A 292 54.40 -31.65 18.12
CA PHE A 292 53.35 -32.61 17.78
C PHE A 292 53.61 -33.33 16.44
N ALA A 293 54.23 -32.62 15.51
CA ALA A 293 54.54 -33.02 14.14
C ALA A 293 55.23 -34.41 14.01
N PRO A 294 56.36 -34.69 14.70
CA PRO A 294 57.05 -35.98 14.62
C PRO A 294 56.17 -37.17 15.05
N HIS A 295 55.23 -36.95 15.96
CA HIS A 295 54.40 -38.01 16.51
C HIS A 295 53.26 -38.44 15.57
N LEU A 296 52.98 -37.69 14.49
CA LEU A 296 51.91 -38.02 13.54
C LEU A 296 52.33 -39.02 12.44
N GLN A 297 53.64 -39.15 12.17
CA GLN A 297 54.17 -39.94 11.05
C GLN A 297 53.73 -41.42 11.08
N ASP A 298 53.63 -42.00 12.28
CA ASP A 298 53.28 -43.41 12.50
C ASP A 298 51.86 -43.59 13.09
N THR A 299 50.95 -42.67 12.80
CA THR A 299 49.56 -42.71 13.30
C THR A 299 48.56 -43.06 12.20
N ASN A 300 47.31 -43.30 12.60
CA ASN A 300 46.19 -43.50 11.67
C ASN A 300 45.51 -42.18 11.25
N VAL A 301 46.06 -41.03 11.66
CA VAL A 301 45.45 -39.71 11.44
C VAL A 301 45.50 -39.34 9.95
N THR A 302 44.32 -39.16 9.36
CA THR A 302 44.12 -38.72 7.98
C THR A 302 43.44 -37.36 7.88
N SER A 303 42.89 -36.84 8.97
CA SER A 303 42.29 -35.50 9.04
C SER A 303 42.82 -34.73 10.24
N LEU A 304 43.35 -33.53 9.98
CA LEU A 304 43.91 -32.65 10.99
C LEU A 304 43.13 -31.34 11.02
N LEU A 305 42.47 -31.06 12.14
CA LEU A 305 41.65 -29.87 12.33
C LEU A 305 42.39 -28.90 13.26
N LEU A 306 42.87 -27.77 12.74
CA LEU A 306 43.61 -26.78 13.51
C LEU A 306 42.86 -25.44 13.49
N ASN A 307 42.82 -24.78 14.65
CA ASN A 307 42.48 -23.36 14.73
C ASN A 307 43.78 -22.55 14.95
N ASP A 308 43.88 -21.36 14.35
CA ASP A 308 45.12 -20.57 14.42
C ASP A 308 45.34 -19.95 15.79
N CYS A 309 46.29 -20.53 16.53
CA CYS A 309 46.90 -19.95 17.72
C CYS A 309 48.25 -19.29 17.38
N ASN A 310 48.33 -18.54 16.27
CA ASN A 310 49.53 -17.82 15.81
C ASN A 310 50.64 -18.77 15.30
N LEU A 311 50.33 -19.59 14.28
CA LEU A 311 51.29 -20.52 13.67
C LEU A 311 52.53 -19.84 13.07
N GLY A 312 52.41 -18.61 12.57
CA GLY A 312 53.51 -17.89 11.92
C GLY A 312 54.04 -18.58 10.66
N ASN A 313 55.12 -18.05 10.07
CA ASN A 313 55.70 -18.63 8.85
C ASN A 313 56.41 -19.96 9.14
N GLU A 314 57.08 -20.08 10.30
CA GLU A 314 57.81 -21.28 10.72
C GLU A 314 56.85 -22.45 11.00
N GLY A 315 55.67 -22.19 11.59
CA GLY A 315 54.65 -23.22 11.80
C GLY A 315 54.06 -23.74 10.49
N LEU A 316 53.92 -22.89 9.46
CA LEU A 316 53.49 -23.33 8.13
C LEU A 316 54.52 -24.22 7.43
N VAL A 317 55.83 -23.93 7.62
CA VAL A 317 56.91 -24.80 7.13
C VAL A 317 56.89 -26.15 7.86
N CYS A 318 56.69 -26.15 9.19
CA CYS A 318 56.56 -27.39 9.95
C CYS A 318 55.35 -28.23 9.49
N LEU A 319 54.23 -27.57 9.19
CA LEU A 319 53.04 -28.24 8.66
C LEU A 319 53.32 -28.89 7.30
N GLU A 320 54.09 -28.24 6.43
CA GLU A 320 54.50 -28.82 5.15
C GLU A 320 55.28 -30.13 5.33
N ASP A 321 56.25 -30.18 6.25
CA ASP A 321 57.03 -31.38 6.53
C ASP A 321 56.16 -32.51 7.10
N VAL A 322 55.20 -32.19 7.98
CA VAL A 322 54.22 -33.16 8.50
C VAL A 322 53.38 -33.75 7.38
N LEU A 323 52.81 -32.91 6.50
CA LEU A 323 51.89 -33.36 5.48
C LEU A 323 52.58 -34.24 4.42
N LYS A 324 53.85 -33.98 4.10
CA LYS A 324 54.65 -34.83 3.19
C LYS A 324 54.90 -36.23 3.76
N LEU A 325 55.01 -36.34 5.09
CA LEU A 325 55.42 -37.57 5.78
C LEU A 325 54.24 -38.34 6.38
N THR A 326 53.01 -37.83 6.28
CA THR A 326 51.81 -38.42 6.88
C THR A 326 50.75 -38.80 5.84
N LYS A 327 49.68 -39.46 6.29
CA LYS A 327 48.53 -39.88 5.46
C LYS A 327 47.39 -38.85 5.46
N ILE A 328 47.69 -37.59 5.80
CA ILE A 328 46.68 -36.54 5.94
C ILE A 328 46.15 -36.16 4.56
N THR A 329 44.82 -36.14 4.43
CA THR A 329 44.09 -35.82 3.19
C THR A 329 43.09 -34.67 3.34
N SER A 330 42.80 -34.29 4.59
CA SER A 330 41.89 -33.19 4.94
C SER A 330 42.53 -32.29 5.98
N ILE A 331 42.53 -30.98 5.72
CA ILE A 331 43.10 -29.97 6.61
C ILE A 331 42.08 -28.86 6.83
N GLU A 332 41.84 -28.52 8.09
CA GLU A 332 41.11 -27.33 8.49
C GLU A 332 42.08 -26.36 9.19
N LEU A 333 42.13 -25.12 8.69
CA LEU A 333 42.90 -23.99 9.23
C LEU A 333 41.96 -22.82 9.48
N SER A 334 40.97 -23.03 10.34
CA SER A 334 39.97 -21.99 10.61
C SER A 334 40.58 -20.84 11.43
N SER A 335 40.07 -19.62 11.21
CA SER A 335 40.48 -18.38 11.90
C SER A 335 41.96 -18.01 11.72
N SER A 336 42.60 -18.54 10.67
CA SER A 336 44.02 -18.31 10.42
C SER A 336 44.29 -16.93 9.84
N SER A 337 45.29 -16.22 10.38
CA SER A 337 45.80 -14.95 9.86
C SER A 337 46.60 -15.14 8.55
N LEU A 338 45.95 -15.75 7.55
CA LEU A 338 46.39 -16.01 6.17
C LEU A 338 46.07 -14.83 5.25
N ASN A 339 45.77 -13.66 5.81
CA ASN A 339 45.45 -12.43 5.08
C ASN A 339 46.62 -11.90 4.20
N ASN A 340 47.85 -12.41 4.40
CA ASN A 340 49.01 -12.06 3.58
C ASN A 340 49.18 -13.06 2.41
N CYS A 341 49.19 -12.55 1.17
CA CYS A 341 49.46 -13.32 -0.05
C CYS A 341 50.75 -14.14 0.01
N GLU A 342 51.80 -13.65 0.68
CA GLU A 342 53.07 -14.38 0.80
C GLU A 342 52.90 -15.67 1.60
N ARG A 343 52.12 -15.63 2.69
CA ARG A 343 51.81 -16.82 3.49
C ARG A 343 50.98 -17.81 2.70
N LEU A 344 49.95 -17.35 1.97
CA LEU A 344 49.16 -18.19 1.06
C LEU A 344 50.00 -18.78 -0.07
N GLN A 345 51.03 -18.08 -0.55
CA GLN A 345 51.89 -18.57 -1.61
C GLN A 345 52.91 -19.58 -1.09
N MET A 346 53.42 -19.42 0.13
CA MET A 346 54.13 -20.49 0.85
C MET A 346 53.20 -21.69 1.12
N PHE A 347 51.93 -21.42 1.41
CA PHE A 347 50.90 -22.45 1.57
C PHE A 347 50.62 -23.21 0.24
N SER A 348 50.78 -22.53 -0.89
CA SER A 348 50.43 -23.06 -2.21
C SER A 348 51.27 -24.24 -2.66
N THR A 349 52.56 -24.28 -2.29
CA THR A 349 53.50 -25.31 -2.77
C THR A 349 53.18 -26.70 -2.22
N PHE A 350 52.36 -26.81 -1.17
CA PHE A 350 51.92 -28.10 -0.63
C PHE A 350 50.46 -28.43 -0.89
N LEU A 351 49.59 -27.44 -1.14
CA LEU A 351 48.22 -27.71 -1.59
C LEU A 351 48.16 -28.31 -3.01
N THR A 352 49.25 -28.21 -3.77
CA THR A 352 49.45 -28.92 -5.04
C THR A 352 49.90 -30.37 -4.85
N SER A 353 50.09 -30.85 -3.61
CA SER A 353 50.37 -32.27 -3.34
C SER A 353 49.15 -33.14 -3.66
N GLU A 354 49.38 -34.38 -4.13
CA GLU A 354 48.31 -35.28 -4.57
C GLU A 354 47.39 -35.77 -3.42
N ASN A 355 47.75 -35.53 -2.15
CA ASN A 355 47.05 -36.09 -1.00
C ASN A 355 45.89 -35.23 -0.48
N ILE A 356 45.94 -33.90 -0.60
CA ILE A 356 44.97 -32.99 0.04
C ILE A 356 43.76 -32.74 -0.85
N THR A 357 42.60 -33.26 -0.47
CA THR A 357 41.36 -33.15 -1.25
C THR A 357 40.32 -32.22 -0.63
N SER A 358 40.46 -31.88 0.65
CA SER A 358 39.56 -30.97 1.38
C SER A 358 40.37 -29.90 2.13
N LEU A 359 39.96 -28.64 1.97
CA LEU A 359 40.60 -27.48 2.57
C LEU A 359 39.56 -26.56 3.22
N ASN A 360 39.66 -26.36 4.54
CA ASN A 360 38.81 -25.41 5.24
C ASN A 360 39.64 -24.18 5.69
N LEU A 361 39.25 -23.00 5.20
CA LEU A 361 39.84 -21.69 5.50
C LEU A 361 38.80 -20.74 6.11
N ARG A 362 37.80 -21.26 6.83
CA ARG A 362 36.75 -20.45 7.45
C ARG A 362 37.36 -19.39 8.37
N GLY A 363 36.91 -18.15 8.29
CA GLY A 363 37.35 -17.07 9.21
C GLY A 363 38.76 -16.54 8.97
N SER A 364 39.44 -16.92 7.88
CA SER A 364 40.84 -16.57 7.63
C SER A 364 41.09 -15.14 7.10
N CYS A 365 40.04 -14.32 6.95
CA CYS A 365 40.11 -12.93 6.48
C CYS A 365 40.94 -12.72 5.19
N LEU A 366 40.76 -13.58 4.18
CA LEU A 366 41.64 -13.66 3.00
C LEU A 366 41.66 -12.39 2.12
N GLY A 367 40.59 -11.58 2.14
CA GLY A 367 40.47 -10.36 1.32
C GLY A 367 40.57 -10.61 -0.20
N VAL A 368 40.64 -9.53 -1.00
CA VAL A 368 40.72 -9.66 -2.48
C VAL A 368 42.06 -10.24 -2.93
N ALA A 369 43.16 -9.82 -2.29
CA ALA A 369 44.51 -10.26 -2.68
C ALA A 369 44.71 -11.75 -2.36
N GLY A 370 44.29 -12.22 -1.19
CA GLY A 370 44.32 -13.64 -0.85
C GLY A 370 43.44 -14.49 -1.76
N MET A 371 42.29 -13.98 -2.20
CA MET A 371 41.46 -14.66 -3.21
C MET A 371 42.12 -14.83 -4.57
N LYS A 372 42.86 -13.82 -5.05
CA LYS A 372 43.65 -13.97 -6.29
C LYS A 372 44.70 -15.06 -6.16
N CYS A 373 45.38 -15.13 -5.01
CA CYS A 373 46.37 -16.16 -4.75
C CYS A 373 45.70 -17.54 -4.75
N LEU A 374 44.66 -17.74 -3.93
CA LEU A 374 43.97 -19.02 -3.77
C LEU A 374 43.44 -19.60 -5.08
N VAL A 375 42.89 -18.76 -5.96
CA VAL A 375 42.42 -19.19 -7.29
C VAL A 375 43.53 -19.88 -8.09
N ASN A 376 44.74 -19.31 -8.12
CA ASN A 376 45.86 -19.90 -8.87
C ASN A 376 46.30 -21.24 -8.28
N ILE A 377 46.17 -21.38 -6.95
CA ILE A 377 46.49 -22.63 -6.25
C ILE A 377 45.48 -23.71 -6.63
N LEU A 378 44.19 -23.40 -6.57
CA LEU A 378 43.12 -24.38 -6.77
C LEU A 378 43.10 -24.99 -8.16
N LYS A 379 43.46 -24.23 -9.21
CA LYS A 379 43.55 -24.73 -10.60
C LYS A 379 44.51 -25.91 -10.76
N ASN A 380 45.54 -25.98 -9.91
CA ASN A 380 46.60 -26.99 -10.01
C ASN A 380 46.61 -27.94 -8.80
N SER A 381 45.49 -28.05 -8.07
CA SER A 381 45.36 -28.88 -6.87
C SER A 381 44.31 -29.99 -7.04
N PRO A 382 44.41 -31.10 -6.29
CA PRO A 382 43.36 -32.12 -6.21
C PRO A 382 42.21 -31.75 -5.27
N ILE A 383 42.15 -30.49 -4.80
CA ILE A 383 41.12 -30.04 -3.86
C ILE A 383 39.75 -30.03 -4.53
N THR A 384 38.83 -30.77 -3.93
CA THR A 384 37.44 -30.90 -4.36
C THR A 384 36.46 -30.24 -3.39
N SER A 385 36.87 -30.01 -2.14
CA SER A 385 36.05 -29.37 -1.10
C SER A 385 36.76 -28.16 -0.52
N ILE A 386 36.09 -27.01 -0.52
CA ILE A 386 36.63 -25.77 0.04
C ILE A 386 35.61 -25.01 0.90
N ASP A 387 36.00 -24.69 2.13
CA ASP A 387 35.24 -23.83 3.04
C ASP A 387 35.90 -22.46 3.16
N LEU A 388 35.15 -21.42 2.76
CA LEU A 388 35.53 -20.01 2.80
C LEU A 388 34.55 -19.19 3.65
N GLY A 389 33.79 -19.83 4.54
CA GLY A 389 32.83 -19.15 5.42
C GLY A 389 33.50 -18.09 6.33
N GLU A 390 32.74 -17.11 6.80
CA GLU A 390 33.16 -16.05 7.74
C GLU A 390 34.44 -15.28 7.34
N ASN A 391 34.80 -15.27 6.06
CA ASN A 391 35.97 -14.55 5.54
C ASN A 391 35.69 -13.07 5.22
N LYS A 392 34.47 -12.59 5.53
CA LYS A 392 33.98 -11.25 5.20
C LYS A 392 34.12 -10.95 3.70
N LEU A 393 33.88 -11.95 2.87
CA LEU A 393 33.94 -11.80 1.41
C LEU A 393 32.86 -10.81 0.95
N ASN A 394 33.26 -9.87 0.10
CA ASN A 394 32.37 -8.93 -0.58
C ASN A 394 32.28 -9.29 -2.08
N TYR A 395 31.48 -8.54 -2.84
CA TYR A 395 31.24 -8.85 -4.26
C TYR A 395 32.54 -8.87 -5.09
N GLU A 396 33.51 -7.99 -4.81
CA GLU A 396 34.79 -7.93 -5.55
C GLU A 396 35.67 -9.16 -5.29
N SER A 397 35.83 -9.56 -4.02
CA SER A 397 36.62 -10.75 -3.68
C SER A 397 35.97 -12.03 -4.20
N LEU A 398 34.63 -12.12 -4.13
CA LEU A 398 33.88 -13.25 -4.67
C LEU A 398 33.97 -13.32 -6.20
N LYS A 399 33.83 -12.20 -6.90
CA LYS A 399 33.94 -12.15 -8.37
C LYS A 399 35.29 -12.65 -8.86
N VAL A 400 36.37 -12.24 -8.18
CA VAL A 400 37.73 -12.73 -8.46
C VAL A 400 37.78 -14.26 -8.30
N PHE A 401 37.31 -14.78 -7.17
CA PHE A 401 37.30 -16.21 -6.89
C PHE A 401 36.49 -17.01 -7.92
N LEU A 402 35.26 -16.57 -8.19
CA LEU A 402 34.33 -17.24 -9.09
C LEU A 402 34.74 -17.19 -10.56
N SER A 403 35.48 -16.17 -10.99
CA SER A 403 35.93 -16.01 -12.39
C SER A 403 36.75 -17.19 -12.90
N SER A 404 37.32 -17.98 -12.00
CA SER A 404 38.24 -19.07 -12.30
C SER A 404 37.83 -20.40 -11.68
N LEU A 405 36.67 -20.45 -11.02
CA LEU A 405 36.15 -21.67 -10.38
C LEU A 405 35.78 -22.75 -11.40
N ILE A 406 35.47 -22.36 -12.64
CA ILE A 406 35.19 -23.27 -13.76
C ILE A 406 36.42 -24.13 -14.09
N ASP A 407 37.63 -23.60 -13.82
CA ASP A 407 38.90 -24.26 -14.12
C ASP A 407 39.45 -25.08 -12.92
N THR A 408 38.65 -25.32 -11.88
CA THR A 408 39.08 -26.08 -10.68
C THR A 408 38.31 -27.40 -10.53
N ASN A 409 38.81 -28.28 -9.66
CA ASN A 409 38.17 -29.55 -9.31
C ASN A 409 37.13 -29.42 -8.17
N VAL A 410 36.77 -28.19 -7.78
CA VAL A 410 35.90 -27.95 -6.62
C VAL A 410 34.46 -28.38 -6.92
N THR A 411 33.96 -29.30 -6.10
CA THR A 411 32.58 -29.80 -6.11
C THR A 411 31.81 -29.41 -4.85
N ALA A 412 32.50 -29.10 -3.75
CA ALA A 412 31.88 -28.61 -2.52
C ALA A 412 32.42 -27.22 -2.16
N LEU A 413 31.52 -26.24 -2.08
CA LEU A 413 31.83 -24.84 -1.81
C LEU A 413 31.00 -24.34 -0.62
N TYR A 414 31.66 -23.99 0.47
CA TYR A 414 31.03 -23.40 1.64
C TYR A 414 31.38 -21.92 1.74
N LEU A 415 30.36 -21.06 1.82
CA LEU A 415 30.47 -19.60 1.83
C LEU A 415 29.75 -18.97 3.03
N SER A 416 29.35 -19.77 4.02
CA SER A 416 28.48 -19.32 5.10
C SER A 416 29.03 -18.14 5.91
N GLY A 417 28.18 -17.20 6.31
CA GLY A 417 28.55 -16.02 7.11
C GLY A 417 29.30 -14.93 6.32
N ASN A 418 29.28 -14.97 4.98
CA ASN A 418 29.85 -13.91 4.13
C ASN A 418 28.79 -12.94 3.60
N HIS A 419 29.11 -11.66 3.42
CA HIS A 419 28.16 -10.66 2.91
C HIS A 419 28.22 -10.55 1.38
N LEU A 420 27.58 -11.49 0.69
CA LEU A 420 27.70 -11.63 -0.76
C LEU A 420 26.91 -10.55 -1.53
N GLY A 421 25.77 -10.12 -0.98
CA GLY A 421 24.88 -9.13 -1.60
C GLY A 421 24.25 -9.61 -2.92
N TYR A 422 23.47 -8.72 -3.57
CA TYR A 422 22.78 -9.03 -4.84
C TYR A 422 23.76 -9.34 -5.98
N ASP A 423 24.74 -8.45 -6.22
CA ASP A 423 25.69 -8.57 -7.33
C ASP A 423 26.57 -9.83 -7.21
N GLY A 424 26.95 -10.20 -5.98
CA GLY A 424 27.74 -11.40 -5.71
C GLY A 424 26.97 -12.67 -6.08
N ILE A 425 25.67 -12.73 -5.77
CA ILE A 425 24.81 -13.86 -6.12
C ILE A 425 24.49 -13.91 -7.61
N GLU A 426 24.22 -12.78 -8.24
CA GLU A 426 24.00 -12.73 -9.69
C GLU A 426 25.21 -13.31 -10.43
N PHE A 427 26.43 -12.94 -10.01
CA PHE A 427 27.65 -13.50 -10.58
C PHE A 427 27.80 -15.00 -10.26
N LEU A 428 27.53 -15.43 -9.02
CA LEU A 428 27.53 -16.85 -8.64
C LEU A 428 26.59 -17.68 -9.53
N VAL A 429 25.36 -17.21 -9.74
CA VAL A 429 24.36 -17.86 -10.61
C VAL A 429 24.87 -18.01 -12.05
N SER A 430 25.60 -17.02 -12.57
CA SER A 430 26.16 -17.06 -13.93
C SER A 430 27.26 -18.13 -14.11
N VAL A 431 27.92 -18.51 -13.02
CA VAL A 431 29.05 -19.46 -13.00
C VAL A 431 28.61 -20.86 -12.58
N LEU A 432 27.63 -21.00 -11.68
CA LEU A 432 27.14 -22.30 -11.17
C LEU A 432 26.70 -23.26 -12.27
N ARG A 433 26.08 -22.75 -13.34
CA ARG A 433 25.66 -23.56 -14.50
C ARG A 433 26.82 -24.20 -15.27
N LYS A 434 28.05 -23.70 -15.06
CA LYS A 434 29.27 -24.11 -15.75
C LYS A 434 30.23 -24.89 -14.85
N THR A 435 29.94 -25.02 -13.55
CA THR A 435 30.83 -25.70 -12.59
C THR A 435 30.37 -27.13 -12.31
N GLN A 436 31.20 -27.87 -11.56
CA GLN A 436 30.88 -29.21 -11.06
C GLN A 436 30.36 -29.20 -9.62
N ILE A 437 29.88 -28.05 -9.13
CA ILE A 437 29.48 -27.90 -7.74
C ILE A 437 28.22 -28.72 -7.45
N THR A 438 28.35 -29.63 -6.49
CA THR A 438 27.29 -30.48 -5.94
C THR A 438 26.89 -30.05 -4.52
N ILE A 439 27.78 -29.40 -3.76
CA ILE A 439 27.48 -28.88 -2.42
C ILE A 439 27.70 -27.37 -2.40
N LEU A 440 26.66 -26.62 -2.03
CA LEU A 440 26.70 -25.17 -1.90
C LEU A 440 26.10 -24.75 -0.55
N ASP A 441 26.93 -24.18 0.32
CA ASP A 441 26.50 -23.59 1.59
C ASP A 441 26.55 -22.07 1.51
N LEU A 442 25.37 -21.45 1.65
CA LEU A 442 25.14 -20.00 1.68
C LEU A 442 24.48 -19.58 3.01
N ASN A 443 24.68 -20.34 4.08
CA ASN A 443 24.10 -20.06 5.39
C ASN A 443 24.53 -18.68 5.90
N LYS A 444 23.59 -17.85 6.38
CA LYS A 444 23.85 -16.49 6.90
C LYS A 444 24.66 -15.61 5.93
N CYS A 445 24.40 -15.72 4.63
CA CYS A 445 25.06 -14.91 3.61
C CYS A 445 24.40 -13.53 3.37
N ASN A 446 23.41 -13.17 4.21
CA ASN A 446 22.59 -11.97 4.07
C ASN A 446 21.95 -11.87 2.67
N LEU A 447 21.40 -12.99 2.19
CA LEU A 447 20.73 -13.02 0.89
C LEU A 447 19.36 -12.35 1.01
N GLU A 448 19.19 -11.24 0.31
CA GLU A 448 17.90 -10.56 0.17
C GLU A 448 16.97 -11.34 -0.80
N CYS A 449 15.66 -11.11 -0.68
CA CYS A 449 14.63 -11.79 -1.47
C CYS A 449 14.92 -11.82 -2.99
N ASN A 450 15.44 -10.74 -3.56
CA ASN A 450 15.72 -10.64 -5.00
C ASN A 450 16.94 -11.48 -5.41
N ALA A 451 18.00 -11.47 -4.60
CA ALA A 451 19.20 -12.27 -4.86
C ALA A 451 18.87 -13.76 -4.85
N LEU A 452 18.05 -14.18 -3.87
CA LEU A 452 17.64 -15.57 -3.72
C LEU A 452 16.76 -16.06 -4.87
N MET A 453 15.89 -15.21 -5.43
CA MET A 453 15.07 -15.54 -6.60
C MET A 453 15.95 -16.02 -7.78
N ASN A 454 17.00 -15.26 -8.12
CA ASN A 454 17.91 -15.60 -9.22
C ASN A 454 18.58 -16.96 -9.01
N LEU A 455 18.97 -17.25 -7.76
CA LEU A 455 19.52 -18.55 -7.39
C LEU A 455 18.47 -19.67 -7.53
N VAL A 456 17.29 -19.51 -6.92
CA VAL A 456 16.21 -20.51 -6.93
C VAL A 456 15.81 -20.86 -8.36
N MET A 457 15.67 -19.87 -9.24
CA MET A 457 15.24 -20.10 -10.62
C MET A 457 16.28 -20.82 -11.48
N CYS A 458 17.57 -20.75 -11.13
CA CYS A 458 18.61 -21.46 -11.89
C CYS A 458 18.90 -22.86 -11.37
N LEU A 459 18.42 -23.25 -10.18
CA LEU A 459 18.80 -24.52 -9.52
C LEU A 459 18.61 -25.76 -10.42
N HIS A 460 17.54 -25.79 -11.24
CA HIS A 460 17.27 -26.92 -12.14
C HIS A 460 18.28 -27.06 -13.29
N GLU A 461 19.11 -26.04 -13.52
CA GLU A 461 20.21 -26.05 -14.50
C GLU A 461 21.57 -26.35 -13.84
N THR A 462 21.60 -26.63 -12.53
CA THR A 462 22.84 -26.89 -11.78
C THR A 462 22.97 -28.36 -11.40
N LYS A 463 24.15 -28.75 -10.90
CA LYS A 463 24.45 -30.09 -10.36
C LYS A 463 24.32 -30.18 -8.84
N ILE A 464 23.73 -29.15 -8.20
CA ILE A 464 23.65 -29.05 -6.75
C ILE A 464 22.77 -30.17 -6.20
N ALA A 465 23.34 -30.95 -5.29
CA ALA A 465 22.71 -32.02 -4.52
C ALA A 465 22.50 -31.62 -3.05
N THR A 466 23.36 -30.75 -2.50
CA THR A 466 23.25 -30.22 -1.14
C THR A 466 23.26 -28.70 -1.17
N LEU A 467 22.22 -28.07 -0.63
CA LEU A 467 22.04 -26.62 -0.62
C LEU A 467 21.67 -26.15 0.78
N ASP A 468 22.50 -25.30 1.40
CA ASP A 468 22.13 -24.63 2.66
C ASP A 468 21.84 -23.14 2.42
N LEU A 469 20.61 -22.72 2.70
CA LEU A 469 20.12 -21.35 2.63
C LEU A 469 19.71 -20.79 4.00
N SER A 470 20.03 -21.51 5.08
CA SER A 470 19.64 -21.14 6.45
C SER A 470 20.15 -19.74 6.83
N GLY A 471 19.44 -19.01 7.68
CA GLY A 471 19.87 -17.69 8.15
C GLY A 471 19.80 -16.56 7.11
N ASN A 472 19.07 -16.76 6.01
CA ASN A 472 18.82 -15.74 4.97
C ASN A 472 17.33 -15.36 4.90
N SER A 473 16.98 -14.21 4.34
CA SER A 473 15.55 -13.88 4.16
C SER A 473 14.97 -14.59 2.92
N ILE A 474 14.35 -15.77 3.14
CA ILE A 474 13.74 -16.54 2.05
C ILE A 474 12.36 -16.02 1.65
N CYS A 475 11.63 -15.37 2.58
CA CYS A 475 10.37 -14.68 2.31
C CYS A 475 9.43 -15.45 1.35
N CYS A 476 9.01 -14.80 0.25
CA CYS A 476 8.18 -15.31 -0.85
C CYS A 476 8.85 -16.40 -1.73
N ASN A 477 10.18 -16.59 -1.67
CA ASN A 477 10.90 -17.53 -2.54
C ASN A 477 10.64 -19.00 -2.22
N ILE A 478 10.18 -19.32 -1.00
CA ILE A 478 9.89 -20.71 -0.60
C ILE A 478 8.86 -21.40 -1.52
N PHE A 479 7.92 -20.64 -2.10
CA PHE A 479 6.96 -21.13 -3.08
C PHE A 479 7.62 -21.59 -4.38
N TYR A 480 8.56 -20.79 -4.88
CA TYR A 480 9.28 -21.07 -6.12
C TYR A 480 10.29 -22.19 -5.88
N LEU A 481 10.94 -22.19 -4.73
CA LEU A 481 11.79 -23.28 -4.29
C LEU A 481 11.00 -24.59 -4.29
N ALA A 482 9.83 -24.65 -3.66
CA ALA A 482 8.96 -25.83 -3.68
C ALA A 482 8.61 -26.32 -5.10
N PHE A 483 8.38 -25.39 -6.04
CA PHE A 483 8.09 -25.74 -7.43
C PHE A 483 9.33 -26.22 -8.21
N VAL A 484 10.47 -25.56 -8.03
CA VAL A 484 11.70 -25.85 -8.76
C VAL A 484 12.34 -27.14 -8.25
N LEU A 485 12.25 -27.45 -6.95
CA LEU A 485 12.83 -28.63 -6.32
C LEU A 485 12.42 -29.95 -6.99
N LYS A 486 11.20 -30.02 -7.54
CA LYS A 486 10.73 -31.20 -8.32
C LYS A 486 11.51 -31.44 -9.61
N LYS A 487 12.32 -30.46 -10.03
CA LYS A 487 13.13 -30.46 -11.25
C LYS A 487 14.63 -30.42 -10.94
N THR A 488 15.03 -30.55 -9.68
CA THR A 488 16.44 -30.54 -9.26
C THR A 488 16.88 -31.94 -8.79
N GLN A 489 18.18 -32.11 -8.59
CA GLN A 489 18.79 -33.30 -7.98
C GLN A 489 19.11 -33.07 -6.49
N ILE A 490 18.45 -32.10 -5.85
CA ILE A 490 18.73 -31.72 -4.47
C ILE A 490 18.19 -32.81 -3.53
N THR A 491 19.10 -33.35 -2.72
CA THR A 491 18.85 -34.39 -1.71
C THR A 491 18.93 -33.84 -0.28
N SER A 492 19.71 -32.77 -0.06
CA SER A 492 19.85 -32.11 1.23
C SER A 492 19.58 -30.61 1.12
N LEU A 493 18.67 -30.11 1.95
CA LEU A 493 18.20 -28.73 1.92
C LEU A 493 18.20 -28.11 3.33
N GLY A 494 19.01 -27.06 3.51
CA GLY A 494 19.08 -26.28 4.74
C GLY A 494 18.19 -25.04 4.65
N LEU A 495 17.21 -24.96 5.55
CA LEU A 495 16.24 -23.87 5.64
C LEU A 495 16.02 -23.39 7.09
N SER A 496 17.05 -23.39 7.93
CA SER A 496 16.96 -23.02 9.35
C SER A 496 17.12 -21.50 9.57
N ASP A 497 16.84 -21.01 10.78
CA ASP A 497 17.15 -19.63 11.24
C ASP A 497 16.53 -18.48 10.39
N TYR A 498 15.25 -18.53 10.01
CA TYR A 498 14.60 -17.39 9.35
C TYR A 498 14.14 -16.31 10.32
N GLY A 499 14.35 -15.04 9.94
CA GLY A 499 13.84 -13.88 10.68
C GLY A 499 12.32 -13.74 10.51
N TYR A 500 11.63 -13.45 11.62
CA TYR A 500 10.18 -13.20 11.70
C TYR A 500 9.70 -11.95 10.96
N ASP A 501 10.64 -11.11 10.51
CA ASP A 501 10.34 -9.70 10.26
C ASP A 501 9.90 -9.37 8.83
N ASP A 502 10.03 -10.29 7.86
CA ASP A 502 9.61 -10.04 6.47
C ASP A 502 8.17 -10.50 6.20
N TYR A 503 7.22 -9.69 6.68
CA TYR A 503 5.81 -9.80 6.32
C TYR A 503 5.62 -9.55 4.81
N ASN A 504 4.77 -10.35 4.17
CA ASN A 504 4.49 -10.20 2.76
C ASN A 504 2.98 -10.48 2.47
N PRO A 505 2.31 -9.75 1.56
CA PRO A 505 0.86 -9.86 1.38
C PRO A 505 0.37 -10.97 0.42
N ILE A 506 1.19 -11.91 -0.05
CA ILE A 506 0.75 -12.97 -1.00
C ILE A 506 -0.50 -13.75 -0.56
N HIS A 507 -0.78 -13.90 0.73
CA HIS A 507 -2.04 -14.51 1.19
C HIS A 507 -3.29 -13.67 0.93
N LEU A 508 -3.18 -12.35 0.96
CA LEU A 508 -4.25 -11.46 0.53
C LEU A 508 -4.53 -11.66 -0.95
N LEU A 509 -3.46 -11.82 -1.73
CA LEU A 509 -3.49 -11.93 -3.18
C LEU A 509 -4.23 -13.19 -3.66
N ARG A 510 -4.20 -14.30 -2.91
CA ARG A 510 -4.95 -15.54 -3.23
C ARG A 510 -6.46 -15.40 -3.11
N ASN A 511 -6.93 -14.55 -2.19
CA ASN A 511 -8.34 -14.38 -1.91
C ASN A 511 -8.97 -13.17 -2.61
N LEU A 512 -8.22 -12.46 -3.46
CA LEU A 512 -8.70 -11.29 -4.21
C LEU A 512 -9.92 -11.54 -5.09
N LYS A 513 -10.22 -12.79 -5.45
CA LYS A 513 -11.48 -13.15 -6.11
C LYS A 513 -12.73 -12.86 -5.26
N ARG A 514 -12.57 -12.75 -3.94
CA ARG A 514 -13.67 -12.62 -2.96
C ARG A 514 -13.80 -11.22 -2.37
N TYR A 515 -12.88 -10.29 -2.65
CA TYR A 515 -12.81 -8.99 -1.99
C TYR A 515 -12.98 -7.82 -2.99
N GLY A 516 -13.25 -6.63 -2.45
CA GLY A 516 -13.87 -5.49 -3.15
C GLY A 516 -13.06 -4.79 -4.25
N THR A 517 -13.48 -3.57 -4.62
CA THR A 517 -12.97 -2.79 -5.76
C THR A 517 -11.69 -2.00 -5.46
N THR A 518 -11.33 -1.81 -4.19
CA THR A 518 -10.17 -0.98 -3.80
C THR A 518 -9.19 -1.76 -2.93
N MET A 519 -7.90 -1.75 -3.29
CA MET A 519 -6.83 -2.40 -2.56
C MET A 519 -5.72 -1.40 -2.23
N LYS A 520 -5.36 -1.30 -0.94
CA LYS A 520 -4.27 -0.44 -0.45
C LYS A 520 -3.21 -1.27 0.25
N ILE A 521 -2.00 -1.26 -0.29
CA ILE A 521 -0.81 -1.88 0.31
C ILE A 521 0.20 -0.74 0.48
N ASN A 522 0.43 -0.28 1.71
CA ASN A 522 1.29 0.87 1.97
C ASN A 522 2.44 0.48 2.91
N LEU A 523 3.66 0.98 2.64
CA LEU A 523 4.79 0.98 3.59
C LEU A 523 5.27 -0.41 4.06
N GLN A 524 5.21 -1.44 3.19
CA GLN A 524 5.42 -2.84 3.59
C GLN A 524 6.49 -3.59 2.77
N ASN A 525 7.50 -2.89 2.22
CA ASN A 525 8.66 -3.47 1.51
C ASN A 525 8.29 -4.67 0.60
N LEU A 526 7.51 -4.43 -0.48
CA LEU A 526 7.02 -5.53 -1.32
C LEU A 526 8.16 -6.15 -2.13
N CYS A 527 8.44 -7.44 -1.89
CA CYS A 527 9.38 -8.20 -2.72
C CYS A 527 8.87 -8.26 -4.17
N ILE A 528 9.80 -8.38 -5.14
CA ILE A 528 9.52 -8.54 -6.57
C ILE A 528 8.48 -9.63 -6.88
N LEU A 529 8.49 -10.69 -6.09
CA LEU A 529 7.58 -11.82 -6.23
C LEU A 529 6.15 -11.49 -5.82
N SER A 530 5.96 -10.69 -4.77
CA SER A 530 4.64 -10.22 -4.37
C SER A 530 3.99 -9.44 -5.49
N LEU A 531 4.77 -8.59 -6.14
CA LEU A 531 4.35 -7.81 -7.29
C LEU A 531 4.06 -8.70 -8.50
N CYS A 532 4.92 -9.68 -8.80
CA CYS A 532 4.66 -10.65 -9.88
C CYS A 532 3.37 -11.44 -9.64
N TYR A 533 3.16 -11.92 -8.41
CA TYR A 533 1.97 -12.66 -8.06
C TYR A 533 0.73 -11.77 -8.09
N LEU A 534 0.79 -10.54 -7.53
CA LEU A 534 -0.27 -9.54 -7.61
C LEU A 534 -0.65 -9.31 -9.07
N GLY A 535 0.33 -9.06 -9.94
CA GLY A 535 0.12 -8.92 -11.38
C GLY A 535 -0.66 -10.10 -11.98
N ARG A 536 -0.30 -11.34 -11.66
CA ARG A 536 -0.99 -12.54 -12.19
C ARG A 536 -2.45 -12.65 -11.75
N VAL A 537 -2.79 -12.20 -10.54
CA VAL A 537 -4.14 -12.35 -9.99
C VAL A 537 -5.06 -11.18 -10.35
N LEU A 538 -4.52 -10.02 -10.71
CA LEU A 538 -5.29 -8.81 -11.02
C LEU A 538 -6.29 -9.00 -12.18
N SER A 539 -5.91 -9.73 -13.23
CA SER A 539 -6.78 -10.03 -14.38
C SER A 539 -8.05 -10.82 -14.01
N ASN A 540 -8.03 -11.53 -12.88
CA ASN A 540 -9.16 -12.32 -12.36
C ASN A 540 -9.76 -11.71 -11.09
N SER A 541 -9.48 -10.44 -10.81
CA SER A 541 -9.98 -9.71 -9.64
C SER A 541 -11.06 -8.67 -10.03
N LYS A 542 -11.80 -8.17 -9.04
CA LYS A 542 -12.73 -7.04 -9.20
C LYS A 542 -12.10 -5.69 -8.87
N ILE A 543 -10.78 -5.64 -8.66
CA ILE A 543 -10.09 -4.42 -8.20
C ILE A 543 -10.02 -3.39 -9.34
N THR A 544 -10.51 -2.19 -9.06
CA THR A 544 -10.45 -1.00 -9.91
C THR A 544 -9.46 0.04 -9.37
N CYS A 545 -9.26 0.13 -8.05
CA CYS A 545 -8.32 1.08 -7.44
C CYS A 545 -7.21 0.33 -6.67
N LEU A 546 -5.95 0.54 -7.05
CA LEU A 546 -4.80 -0.13 -6.46
C LEU A 546 -3.76 0.89 -5.98
N HIS A 547 -3.54 0.96 -4.67
CA HIS A 547 -2.52 1.80 -4.07
C HIS A 547 -1.36 0.95 -3.55
N LEU A 548 -0.17 1.21 -4.08
CA LEU A 548 1.10 0.56 -3.76
C LEU A 548 2.14 1.60 -3.29
N ARG A 549 1.71 2.66 -2.60
CA ARG A 549 2.57 3.76 -2.16
C ARG A 549 3.60 3.29 -1.12
N GLY A 550 4.86 3.69 -1.26
CA GLY A 550 5.84 3.48 -0.19
C GLY A 550 6.38 2.05 -0.05
N ASN A 551 6.30 1.21 -1.08
CA ASN A 551 6.65 -0.22 -1.01
C ASN A 551 8.05 -0.57 -1.52
N ARG A 552 8.91 0.43 -1.79
CA ARG A 552 10.25 0.24 -2.36
C ARG A 552 10.26 -0.55 -3.68
N ILE A 553 9.23 -0.35 -4.50
CA ILE A 553 9.16 -0.98 -5.83
C ILE A 553 10.28 -0.42 -6.71
N GLU A 554 11.13 -1.31 -7.23
CA GLU A 554 12.25 -1.01 -8.13
C GLU A 554 11.94 -1.51 -9.56
N MET A 555 12.89 -1.34 -10.50
CA MET A 555 12.73 -1.66 -11.92
C MET A 555 12.24 -3.09 -12.18
N ASP A 556 12.87 -4.11 -11.57
CA ASP A 556 12.52 -5.51 -11.83
C ASP A 556 11.14 -5.87 -11.27
N GLY A 557 10.78 -5.28 -10.13
CA GLY A 557 9.44 -5.34 -9.55
C GLY A 557 8.37 -4.83 -10.53
N LEU A 558 8.60 -3.64 -11.07
CA LEU A 558 7.67 -3.01 -11.98
C LEU A 558 7.62 -3.72 -13.34
N LYS A 559 8.74 -4.26 -13.84
CA LYS A 559 8.80 -5.07 -15.07
C LYS A 559 7.86 -6.26 -15.02
N LEU A 560 7.91 -7.05 -13.95
CA LEU A 560 7.06 -8.22 -13.79
C LEU A 560 5.60 -7.84 -13.49
N PHE A 561 5.41 -6.80 -12.68
CA PHE A 561 4.07 -6.32 -12.32
C PHE A 561 3.29 -5.78 -13.52
N SER A 562 3.94 -5.02 -14.40
CA SER A 562 3.32 -4.31 -15.53
C SER A 562 2.56 -5.25 -16.47
N GLN A 563 3.07 -6.46 -16.70
CA GLN A 563 2.38 -7.46 -17.53
C GLN A 563 1.01 -7.86 -16.95
N GLY A 564 0.89 -7.86 -15.61
CA GLY A 564 -0.36 -8.19 -14.91
C GLY A 564 -1.43 -7.11 -14.95
N LEU A 565 -1.05 -5.86 -15.30
CA LEU A 565 -2.00 -4.77 -15.50
C LEU A 565 -2.82 -4.95 -16.79
N VAL A 566 -2.26 -5.65 -17.78
CA VAL A 566 -2.92 -5.91 -19.07
C VAL A 566 -4.15 -6.79 -18.84
N GLY A 567 -5.32 -6.28 -19.26
CA GLY A 567 -6.60 -6.97 -19.06
C GLY A 567 -7.14 -6.96 -17.62
N SER A 568 -6.50 -6.22 -16.70
CA SER A 568 -7.04 -5.96 -15.37
C SER A 568 -8.22 -4.97 -15.40
N GLN A 569 -8.96 -4.87 -14.30
CA GLN A 569 -10.05 -3.90 -14.13
C GLN A 569 -9.57 -2.56 -13.54
N ILE A 570 -8.26 -2.37 -13.36
CA ILE A 570 -7.69 -1.21 -12.67
C ILE A 570 -7.89 0.07 -13.51
N THR A 571 -8.52 1.06 -12.88
CA THR A 571 -8.72 2.43 -13.36
C THR A 571 -7.86 3.44 -12.61
N GLU A 572 -7.47 3.16 -11.37
CA GLU A 572 -6.60 4.01 -10.56
C GLU A 572 -5.41 3.21 -10.01
N LEU A 573 -4.19 3.69 -10.28
CA LEU A 573 -2.95 3.07 -9.85
C LEU A 573 -2.04 4.10 -9.17
N ASP A 574 -1.79 3.89 -7.87
CA ASP A 574 -0.85 4.71 -7.11
C ASP A 574 0.45 3.95 -6.83
N LEU A 575 1.53 4.37 -7.48
CA LEU A 575 2.90 3.86 -7.35
C LEU A 575 3.84 4.91 -6.72
N SER A 576 3.31 5.91 -6.03
CA SER A 576 4.11 6.99 -5.47
C SER A 576 5.03 6.55 -4.32
N LYS A 577 6.09 7.33 -4.04
CA LYS A 577 7.06 7.06 -2.96
C LYS A 577 7.73 5.68 -3.05
N ASN A 578 8.06 5.25 -4.27
CA ASN A 578 8.79 4.00 -4.52
C ASN A 578 10.21 4.30 -5.01
N LYS A 579 10.92 3.32 -5.57
CA LYS A 579 12.27 3.47 -6.15
C LYS A 579 12.25 3.21 -7.65
N ILE A 580 11.19 3.66 -8.33
CA ILE A 580 11.00 3.43 -9.75
C ILE A 580 11.91 4.39 -10.52
N ASP A 581 12.78 3.85 -11.38
CA ASP A 581 13.68 4.61 -12.26
C ASP A 581 13.18 4.65 -13.71
N ASP A 582 13.98 5.23 -14.62
CA ASP A 582 13.64 5.35 -16.05
C ASP A 582 13.33 4.00 -16.70
N CYS A 583 14.07 2.96 -16.34
CA CYS A 583 13.90 1.60 -16.85
C CYS A 583 12.60 0.97 -16.32
N GLY A 584 12.25 1.21 -15.06
CA GLY A 584 10.97 0.76 -14.49
C GLY A 584 9.79 1.39 -15.23
N VAL A 585 9.84 2.71 -15.46
CA VAL A 585 8.81 3.43 -16.22
C VAL A 585 8.70 2.95 -17.66
N PHE A 586 9.81 2.58 -18.30
CA PHE A 586 9.79 1.99 -19.63
C PHE A 586 8.89 0.76 -19.71
N PHE A 587 8.96 -0.18 -18.75
CA PHE A 587 8.10 -1.37 -18.77
C PHE A 587 6.63 -1.04 -18.56
N LEU A 588 6.33 -0.08 -17.67
CA LEU A 588 4.98 0.40 -17.48
C LEU A 588 4.45 1.04 -18.77
N SER A 589 5.25 1.87 -19.44
CA SER A 589 4.84 2.58 -20.65
C SER A 589 4.50 1.66 -21.83
N GLN A 590 5.14 0.48 -21.91
CA GLN A 590 4.81 -0.53 -22.93
C GLN A 590 3.40 -1.12 -22.78
N VAL A 591 2.83 -1.11 -21.57
CA VAL A 591 1.55 -1.76 -21.30
C VAL A 591 0.37 -0.80 -21.22
N LEU A 592 0.59 0.50 -20.94
CA LEU A 592 -0.47 1.49 -20.64
C LEU A 592 -1.64 1.50 -21.64
N ARG A 593 -1.36 1.43 -22.95
CA ARG A 593 -2.38 1.39 -24.02
C ARG A 593 -3.29 0.16 -23.98
N TYR A 594 -2.89 -0.89 -23.26
CA TYR A 594 -3.63 -2.14 -23.09
C TYR A 594 -4.26 -2.25 -21.68
N THR A 595 -4.24 -1.16 -20.90
CA THR A 595 -4.85 -1.07 -19.58
C THR A 595 -6.10 -0.17 -19.60
N ARG A 596 -6.86 -0.19 -18.49
CA ARG A 596 -8.00 0.71 -18.24
C ARG A 596 -7.66 1.87 -17.31
N ILE A 597 -6.37 2.12 -17.08
CA ILE A 597 -5.91 3.09 -16.09
C ILE A 597 -6.21 4.51 -16.59
N CYS A 598 -6.99 5.24 -15.80
CA CYS A 598 -7.34 6.64 -16.02
C CYS A 598 -6.57 7.56 -15.07
N SER A 599 -6.21 7.10 -13.87
CA SER A 599 -5.43 7.85 -12.89
C SER A 599 -4.14 7.10 -12.54
N LEU A 600 -2.98 7.72 -12.80
CA LEU A 600 -1.66 7.15 -12.54
C LEU A 600 -0.84 8.10 -11.66
N ASN A 601 -0.48 7.66 -10.47
CA ASN A 601 0.39 8.42 -9.56
C ASN A 601 1.79 7.79 -9.49
N LEU A 602 2.80 8.54 -9.94
CA LEU A 602 4.23 8.19 -9.95
C LEU A 602 5.07 9.20 -9.14
N ALA A 603 4.45 10.00 -8.26
CA ALA A 603 5.14 11.00 -7.46
C ALA A 603 6.23 10.41 -6.55
N GLU A 604 7.25 11.19 -6.20
CA GLU A 604 8.32 10.78 -5.27
C GLU A 604 9.04 9.48 -5.71
N ASN A 605 9.50 9.41 -6.95
CA ASN A 605 10.28 8.29 -7.51
C ASN A 605 11.61 8.80 -8.12
N ASN A 606 12.35 7.93 -8.81
CA ASN A 606 13.66 8.23 -9.40
C ASN A 606 13.58 8.47 -10.93
N ILE A 607 12.47 9.05 -11.42
CA ILE A 607 12.21 9.23 -12.85
C ILE A 607 12.93 10.47 -13.39
N SER A 608 13.68 10.34 -14.48
CA SER A 608 14.41 11.40 -15.16
C SER A 608 13.76 11.81 -16.49
N CYS A 609 14.43 12.65 -17.27
CA CYS A 609 14.01 13.01 -18.63
C CYS A 609 13.83 11.80 -19.56
N GLU A 610 14.68 10.77 -19.44
CA GLU A 610 14.57 9.57 -20.29
C GLU A 610 13.37 8.71 -19.87
N GLY A 611 13.06 8.59 -18.58
CA GLY A 611 11.84 7.94 -18.10
C GLY A 611 10.59 8.66 -18.62
N LEU A 612 10.58 10.00 -18.58
CA LEU A 612 9.48 10.80 -19.11
C LEU A 612 9.28 10.63 -20.62
N LYS A 613 10.37 10.45 -21.39
CA LYS A 613 10.31 10.12 -22.81
C LYS A 613 9.64 8.78 -23.07
N TYR A 614 9.98 7.73 -22.30
CA TYR A 614 9.31 6.44 -22.42
C TYR A 614 7.84 6.52 -22.03
N LEU A 615 7.52 7.26 -20.96
CA LEU A 615 6.15 7.45 -20.51
C LEU A 615 5.32 8.18 -21.57
N ALA A 616 5.85 9.26 -22.16
CA ALA A 616 5.19 10.01 -23.23
C ALA A 616 4.82 9.11 -24.43
N GLN A 617 5.70 8.18 -24.82
CA GLN A 617 5.38 7.21 -25.87
C GLN A 617 4.30 6.19 -25.46
N GLY A 618 4.24 5.85 -24.17
CA GLY A 618 3.22 4.94 -23.62
C GLY A 618 1.85 5.58 -23.43
N LEU A 619 1.80 6.91 -23.23
CA LEU A 619 0.56 7.68 -23.08
C LEU A 619 -0.23 7.75 -24.40
N GLU A 620 0.43 7.68 -25.54
CA GLU A 620 -0.21 7.66 -26.86
C GLU A 620 -1.13 6.43 -27.01
N GLY A 621 -2.45 6.68 -27.06
CA GLY A 621 -3.47 5.63 -27.12
C GLY A 621 -3.84 5.00 -25.78
N SER A 622 -3.39 5.57 -24.66
CA SER A 622 -3.83 5.18 -23.30
C SER A 622 -5.16 5.85 -22.91
N GLN A 623 -5.70 5.51 -21.73
CA GLN A 623 -6.90 6.15 -21.16
C GLN A 623 -6.58 7.11 -20.00
N ILE A 624 -5.32 7.49 -19.85
CA ILE A 624 -4.87 8.32 -18.71
C ILE A 624 -5.45 9.73 -18.84
N GLU A 625 -6.19 10.14 -17.81
CA GLU A 625 -6.76 11.47 -17.62
C GLU A 625 -6.05 12.23 -16.50
N LYS A 626 -5.44 11.53 -15.53
CA LYS A 626 -4.69 12.11 -14.41
C LYS A 626 -3.33 11.44 -14.28
N LEU A 627 -2.28 12.25 -14.26
CA LEU A 627 -0.89 11.81 -14.16
C LEU A 627 -0.14 12.64 -13.12
N ASN A 628 0.30 12.03 -12.03
CA ASN A 628 1.15 12.71 -11.05
C ASN A 628 2.62 12.26 -11.20
N LEU A 629 3.51 13.20 -11.50
CA LEU A 629 4.96 13.03 -11.65
C LEU A 629 5.76 13.94 -10.70
N SER A 630 5.12 14.49 -9.67
CA SER A 630 5.76 15.40 -8.73
C SER A 630 6.94 14.73 -7.98
N TYR A 631 7.91 15.54 -7.53
CA TYR A 631 9.09 15.14 -6.77
C TYR A 631 9.89 14.02 -7.42
N ASN A 632 10.19 14.16 -8.72
CA ASN A 632 11.06 13.28 -9.50
C ASN A 632 12.33 14.06 -9.95
N SER A 633 13.15 13.46 -10.82
CA SER A 633 14.40 14.04 -11.35
C SER A 633 14.25 14.57 -12.79
N ILE A 634 13.07 15.07 -13.16
CA ILE A 634 12.78 15.55 -14.52
C ILE A 634 13.37 16.95 -14.74
N LYS A 635 14.04 17.15 -15.87
CA LYS A 635 14.61 18.45 -16.31
C LYS A 635 13.91 18.96 -17.58
N ASN A 636 14.32 20.15 -18.06
CA ASN A 636 13.80 20.81 -19.26
C ASN A 636 13.57 19.89 -20.48
N ASP A 637 14.57 19.07 -20.82
CA ASP A 637 14.54 18.25 -22.03
C ASP A 637 13.51 17.12 -21.98
N GLY A 638 13.24 16.60 -20.78
CA GLY A 638 12.27 15.53 -20.54
C GLY A 638 10.85 15.94 -20.95
N PHE A 639 10.50 17.21 -20.72
CA PHE A 639 9.16 17.69 -20.99
C PHE A 639 8.86 17.88 -22.48
N GLU A 640 9.87 18.10 -23.32
CA GLU A 640 9.65 18.17 -24.77
C GLU A 640 9.01 16.89 -25.31
N TYR A 641 9.30 15.73 -24.71
CA TYR A 641 8.67 14.47 -25.07
C TYR A 641 7.19 14.42 -24.70
N LEU A 642 6.83 14.87 -23.49
CA LEU A 642 5.45 14.87 -23.02
C LEU A 642 4.55 15.76 -23.91
N THR A 643 5.02 16.96 -24.30
CA THR A 643 4.27 17.87 -25.20
C THR A 643 3.96 17.29 -26.58
N ARG A 644 4.80 16.38 -27.09
CA ARG A 644 4.58 15.74 -28.38
C ARG A 644 3.49 14.67 -28.29
N SER A 645 3.39 14.00 -27.15
CA SER A 645 2.39 12.95 -26.91
C SER A 645 1.00 13.48 -26.51
N LEU A 646 0.94 14.61 -25.79
CA LEU A 646 -0.31 15.22 -25.31
C LEU A 646 -1.03 16.08 -26.36
N ALA A 647 -0.72 15.91 -27.65
CA ALA A 647 -1.31 16.66 -28.76
C ALA A 647 -2.66 16.08 -29.28
N GLY A 648 -3.32 15.22 -28.48
CA GLY A 648 -4.60 14.59 -28.78
C GLY A 648 -5.83 15.29 -28.15
N PRO A 649 -7.06 14.82 -28.42
CA PRO A 649 -8.30 15.41 -27.91
C PRO A 649 -8.60 15.10 -26.44
N GLN A 650 -7.85 14.22 -25.79
CA GLN A 650 -8.04 13.87 -24.38
C GLN A 650 -7.37 14.91 -23.47
N THR A 651 -8.11 15.33 -22.45
CA THR A 651 -7.64 16.24 -21.41
C THR A 651 -6.85 15.43 -20.39
N VAL A 652 -5.60 15.83 -20.10
CA VAL A 652 -4.77 15.14 -19.10
C VAL A 652 -4.34 16.15 -18.03
N GLU A 653 -4.74 15.91 -16.79
CA GLU A 653 -4.22 16.59 -15.62
C GLU A 653 -2.82 16.04 -15.29
N VAL A 654 -1.81 16.92 -15.23
CA VAL A 654 -0.41 16.54 -15.00
C VAL A 654 0.20 17.32 -13.83
N ASP A 655 0.60 16.66 -12.76
CA ASP A 655 1.35 17.29 -11.65
C ASP A 655 2.86 17.10 -11.82
N LEU A 656 3.64 18.19 -11.81
CA LEU A 656 5.10 18.19 -12.00
C LEU A 656 5.86 18.89 -10.87
N ARG A 657 5.20 19.22 -9.76
CA ARG A 657 5.80 19.92 -8.63
C ARG A 657 7.12 19.28 -8.18
N GLY A 658 8.12 20.06 -7.74
CA GLY A 658 9.37 19.48 -7.19
C GLY A 658 10.30 18.82 -8.20
N ASN A 659 10.18 19.12 -9.50
CA ASN A 659 11.12 18.73 -10.56
C ASN A 659 12.00 19.92 -11.02
N LEU A 660 13.08 19.67 -11.76
CA LEU A 660 14.08 20.67 -12.19
C LEU A 660 13.74 21.32 -13.56
N ILE A 661 12.53 21.89 -13.68
CA ILE A 661 12.06 22.53 -14.91
C ILE A 661 12.28 24.05 -14.84
N GLY A 662 13.00 24.60 -15.82
CA GLY A 662 13.31 26.02 -15.95
C GLY A 662 12.24 26.82 -16.69
N SER A 663 12.20 28.13 -16.41
CA SER A 663 11.18 29.08 -16.90
C SER A 663 11.03 29.16 -18.43
N LYS A 664 12.12 29.03 -19.18
CA LYS A 664 12.09 29.01 -20.67
C LYS A 664 11.40 27.77 -21.22
N ALA A 665 11.56 26.62 -20.57
CA ALA A 665 10.82 25.41 -20.92
C ALA A 665 9.34 25.63 -20.58
N ALA A 666 9.00 25.99 -19.34
CA ALA A 666 7.64 26.31 -18.87
C ALA A 666 6.86 27.27 -19.81
N SER A 667 7.50 28.33 -20.30
CA SER A 667 6.85 29.27 -21.25
C SER A 667 6.55 28.64 -22.63
N ARG A 668 7.45 27.79 -23.15
CA ARG A 668 7.22 27.06 -24.42
C ARG A 668 6.10 26.02 -24.27
N ILE A 669 5.95 25.48 -23.07
CA ILE A 669 4.96 24.48 -22.69
C ILE A 669 3.55 25.05 -22.78
N CYS A 670 3.27 26.14 -22.08
CA CYS A 670 1.95 26.77 -22.10
C CYS A 670 1.55 27.25 -23.52
N LYS A 671 2.53 27.64 -24.34
CA LYS A 671 2.30 27.99 -25.75
C LYS A 671 1.92 26.80 -26.63
N ARG A 672 2.43 25.59 -26.37
CA ARG A 672 2.11 24.37 -27.12
C ARG A 672 0.86 23.67 -26.59
N ALA A 673 0.68 23.64 -25.27
CA ALA A 673 -0.50 23.10 -24.59
C ALA A 673 -1.77 23.95 -24.80
N ALA A 674 -1.66 25.19 -25.28
CA ALA A 674 -2.83 25.98 -25.69
C ALA A 674 -3.71 25.33 -26.79
N LYS A 675 -3.33 24.17 -27.34
CA LYS A 675 -4.11 23.37 -28.30
C LYS A 675 -4.77 22.11 -27.70
N SER A 676 -4.46 21.72 -26.47
CA SER A 676 -5.01 20.54 -25.78
C SER A 676 -5.02 20.80 -24.27
N ILE A 677 -6.14 20.54 -23.59
CA ILE A 677 -6.32 20.90 -22.17
C ILE A 677 -5.34 20.08 -21.32
N VAL A 678 -4.39 20.76 -20.67
CA VAL A 678 -3.40 20.17 -19.76
C VAL A 678 -3.27 21.04 -18.52
N LEU A 679 -3.56 20.49 -17.34
CA LEU A 679 -3.28 21.11 -16.04
C LEU A 679 -1.82 20.82 -15.68
N VAL A 680 -1.00 21.83 -15.36
CA VAL A 680 0.39 21.67 -14.90
C VAL A 680 0.64 22.46 -13.62
N THR A 681 0.99 21.76 -12.54
CA THR A 681 1.33 22.34 -11.22
C THR A 681 2.86 22.35 -11.03
N MET A 682 3.47 23.48 -10.63
CA MET A 682 4.92 23.61 -10.40
C MET A 682 5.21 24.54 -9.20
N ALA A 683 5.79 24.00 -8.12
CA ALA A 683 6.25 24.78 -6.96
C ALA A 683 7.76 24.62 -6.67
N ASP A 684 8.30 25.66 -6.02
CA ASP A 684 9.66 26.07 -5.66
C ASP A 684 10.87 25.11 -5.78
N ASN A 685 11.96 25.70 -6.32
CA ASN A 685 13.33 25.20 -6.18
C ASN A 685 13.96 25.80 -4.91
N PHE A 686 14.16 24.99 -3.88
CA PHE A 686 15.09 25.31 -2.79
C PHE A 686 16.52 25.34 -3.34
N ILE A 687 17.05 26.53 -3.67
CA ILE A 687 18.49 26.73 -3.78
C ILE A 687 18.87 27.93 -2.92
N MET A 688 19.49 27.63 -1.78
CA MET A 688 20.28 28.60 -1.02
C MET A 688 21.46 29.10 -1.86
N ASN A 689 21.69 30.41 -1.74
CA ASN A 689 22.87 31.17 -2.12
C ASN A 689 23.05 31.57 -3.58
N SER A 690 23.31 32.88 -3.69
CA SER A 690 23.80 33.68 -4.82
C SER A 690 22.76 34.20 -5.81
N TYR A 691 22.57 35.52 -5.70
CA TYR A 691 22.05 36.48 -6.68
C TYR A 691 21.90 35.95 -8.11
N VAL A 692 20.75 35.37 -8.40
CA VAL A 692 20.26 35.20 -9.76
C VAL A 692 18.86 35.82 -9.81
N LEU A 693 18.69 36.84 -10.66
CA LEU A 693 17.41 37.44 -10.99
C LEU A 693 16.44 36.33 -11.46
N PHE A 694 15.54 35.89 -10.58
CA PHE A 694 14.48 34.97 -10.96
C PHE A 694 13.32 35.76 -11.56
N CYS A 695 13.17 35.61 -12.88
CA CYS A 695 12.03 36.11 -13.63
C CYS A 695 10.78 35.28 -13.26
N TYR A 696 9.94 35.80 -12.37
CA TYR A 696 8.60 35.31 -12.12
C TYR A 696 7.64 36.01 -13.10
N PHE A 697 7.10 35.29 -14.08
CA PHE A 697 6.08 35.85 -14.98
C PHE A 697 4.90 34.91 -15.20
N ASN A 698 3.75 35.40 -14.74
CA ASN A 698 2.41 35.44 -15.35
C ASN A 698 2.15 34.56 -16.58
N ILE A 699 1.11 33.72 -16.52
CA ILE A 699 0.46 33.19 -17.73
C ILE A 699 -1.06 33.39 -17.62
N PHE A 700 -1.66 33.75 -18.75
CA PHE A 700 -3.00 34.30 -18.93
C PHE A 700 -4.03 33.25 -19.41
N LYS A 701 -5.32 33.61 -19.29
CA LYS A 701 -6.56 32.81 -19.47
C LYS A 701 -6.83 32.27 -20.88
N TYR A 702 -7.37 31.04 -20.94
CA TYR A 702 -8.56 30.64 -21.72
C TYR A 702 -9.42 29.70 -20.83
N ARG A 703 -10.74 29.61 -21.09
CA ARG A 703 -11.73 28.85 -20.27
C ARG A 703 -11.19 27.48 -19.82
N ASN A 704 -11.32 27.19 -18.52
CA ASN A 704 -10.99 25.91 -17.85
C ASN A 704 -9.50 25.58 -17.63
N CYS A 705 -8.59 26.57 -17.56
CA CYS A 705 -7.21 26.38 -17.10
C CYS A 705 -6.99 26.90 -15.67
N PHE A 706 -6.23 26.17 -14.85
CA PHE A 706 -5.73 26.59 -13.54
C PHE A 706 -4.32 27.17 -13.68
N ILE A 707 -4.00 28.22 -12.93
CA ILE A 707 -2.66 28.83 -12.87
C ILE A 707 -2.27 29.00 -11.39
N GLU A 708 -1.12 28.43 -11.02
CA GLU A 708 -0.41 28.67 -9.75
C GLU A 708 0.40 29.97 -9.88
N VAL A 709 0.20 30.94 -8.96
CA VAL A 709 0.92 32.23 -8.95
C VAL A 709 1.73 32.32 -7.67
N ALA A 710 3.05 32.23 -7.77
CA ALA A 710 3.95 32.67 -6.70
C ALA A 710 4.16 34.19 -6.85
N LEU A 711 3.67 34.99 -5.89
CA LEU A 711 3.81 36.45 -5.91
C LEU A 711 5.25 36.86 -5.52
N PRO A 712 5.90 37.77 -6.28
CA PRO A 712 7.20 38.32 -5.89
C PRO A 712 7.04 39.38 -4.78
N ALA A 713 8.11 39.64 -4.04
CA ALA A 713 8.22 40.86 -3.25
C ALA A 713 8.24 42.08 -4.20
N ILE A 714 7.15 42.85 -4.22
CA ILE A 714 6.99 44.01 -5.10
C ILE A 714 7.67 45.22 -4.46
N ASP A 715 8.82 45.63 -4.98
CA ASP A 715 9.65 46.69 -4.40
C ASP A 715 9.38 48.09 -5.01
N THR A 716 8.58 48.21 -6.08
CA THR A 716 8.31 49.50 -6.75
C THR A 716 6.84 49.79 -7.07
N GLU A 717 6.47 51.08 -7.05
CA GLU A 717 5.10 51.59 -7.29
C GLU A 717 4.63 51.37 -8.74
N THR A 718 5.55 51.48 -9.71
CA THR A 718 5.30 51.30 -11.15
C THR A 718 5.00 49.85 -11.56
N GLU A 719 5.59 48.86 -10.88
CA GLU A 719 5.30 47.44 -11.13
C GLU A 719 3.90 47.05 -10.60
N ARG A 720 3.44 47.73 -9.56
CA ARG A 720 2.11 47.56 -8.95
C ARG A 720 0.99 48.00 -9.90
N GLU A 721 1.15 49.12 -10.61
CA GLU A 721 0.16 49.59 -11.60
C GLU A 721 0.05 48.67 -12.83
N TYR A 722 1.16 48.16 -13.36
CA TYR A 722 1.16 47.24 -14.51
C TYR A 722 0.57 45.87 -14.15
N PHE A 723 0.84 45.38 -12.92
CA PHE A 723 0.20 44.20 -12.35
C PHE A 723 -1.32 44.40 -12.25
N ASN A 724 -1.79 45.54 -11.73
CA ASN A 724 -3.21 45.85 -11.56
C ASN A 724 -3.98 45.93 -12.90
N GLU A 725 -3.42 46.57 -13.92
CA GLU A 725 -3.99 46.65 -15.28
C GLU A 725 -4.07 45.27 -15.96
N SER A 726 -3.02 44.44 -15.82
CA SER A 726 -2.97 43.09 -16.39
C SER A 726 -3.91 42.12 -15.68
N TYR A 727 -4.04 42.23 -14.36
CA TYR A 727 -4.92 41.39 -13.54
C TYR A 727 -6.40 41.73 -13.77
N LYS A 728 -6.78 43.02 -13.89
CA LYS A 728 -8.16 43.44 -14.25
C LYS A 728 -8.62 42.93 -15.62
N LYS A 729 -7.70 42.78 -16.58
CA LYS A 729 -7.97 42.24 -17.92
C LYS A 729 -7.98 40.69 -17.99
N SER A 730 -7.53 40.01 -16.94
CA SER A 730 -7.26 38.55 -16.95
C SER A 730 -8.49 37.67 -16.75
N GLY A 731 -9.53 38.16 -16.06
CA GLY A 731 -10.72 37.39 -15.72
C GLY A 731 -10.46 36.15 -14.84
N ILE A 732 -9.46 36.22 -13.96
CA ILE A 732 -9.11 35.19 -12.96
C ILE A 732 -10.26 35.04 -11.95
N THR A 733 -10.64 33.80 -11.67
CA THR A 733 -11.74 33.44 -10.75
C THR A 733 -11.30 32.56 -9.58
N LYS A 734 -10.12 31.94 -9.63
CA LYS A 734 -9.54 31.13 -8.54
C LYS A 734 -8.12 31.62 -8.20
N LEU A 735 -7.83 31.79 -6.92
CA LEU A 735 -6.54 32.21 -6.36
C LEU A 735 -6.01 31.12 -5.41
N ILE A 736 -4.73 30.76 -5.51
CA ILE A 736 -4.06 29.85 -4.56
C ILE A 736 -2.90 30.60 -3.91
N LEU A 737 -2.86 30.66 -2.59
CA LEU A 737 -1.86 31.33 -1.76
C LEU A 737 -1.03 30.28 -1.02
N THR A 738 0.29 30.24 -1.24
CA THR A 738 1.16 29.14 -0.77
C THR A 738 2.28 29.57 0.20
N ASN A 739 2.36 30.86 0.57
CA ASN A 739 3.45 31.44 1.37
C ASN A 739 2.92 32.02 2.68
N ASP A 740 3.72 31.97 3.75
CA ASP A 740 3.34 32.46 5.09
C ASP A 740 3.19 33.99 5.19
N TYR A 741 3.47 34.74 4.12
CA TYR A 741 3.35 36.19 4.06
C TYR A 741 2.70 36.65 2.74
N VAL A 742 1.60 37.41 2.85
CA VAL A 742 0.96 38.09 1.72
C VAL A 742 1.23 39.58 1.84
N PRO A 743 1.99 40.21 0.92
CA PRO A 743 2.18 41.64 0.94
C PRO A 743 0.84 42.36 0.73
N ASP A 744 0.61 43.48 1.43
CA ASP A 744 -0.63 44.26 1.38
C ASP A 744 -1.16 44.46 -0.05
N VAL A 745 -2.19 43.68 -0.39
CA VAL A 745 -2.90 43.71 -1.69
C VAL A 745 -4.01 44.78 -1.68
N GLY A 746 -4.02 45.66 -0.68
CA GLY A 746 -4.97 46.75 -0.51
C GLY A 746 -5.07 47.66 -1.73
N SER A 747 -6.31 48.09 -2.02
CA SER A 747 -6.76 48.85 -3.21
C SER A 747 -6.53 48.21 -4.58
N ALA A 748 -5.61 47.24 -4.70
CA ALA A 748 -5.30 46.53 -5.94
C ALA A 748 -6.40 45.53 -6.36
N SER A 749 -7.18 45.00 -5.39
CA SER A 749 -8.27 44.03 -5.62
C SER A 749 -9.62 44.66 -5.96
N ASP A 750 -9.76 45.99 -5.89
CA ASP A 750 -11.02 46.69 -6.19
C ASP A 750 -11.36 46.58 -7.69
N GLY A 751 -12.42 45.82 -7.98
CA GLY A 751 -12.96 45.57 -9.32
C GLY A 751 -12.55 44.23 -9.96
N ILE A 752 -11.87 43.34 -9.23
CA ILE A 752 -11.56 41.97 -9.64
C ILE A 752 -12.60 41.02 -9.02
N ASN A 753 -13.07 39.99 -9.74
CA ASN A 753 -14.07 39.04 -9.24
C ASN A 753 -13.43 37.67 -8.93
N ILE A 754 -12.80 37.55 -7.76
CA ILE A 754 -12.25 36.28 -7.27
C ILE A 754 -13.38 35.47 -6.64
N THR A 755 -13.55 34.23 -7.11
CA THR A 755 -14.66 33.33 -6.75
C THR A 755 -14.22 32.13 -5.93
N GLU A 756 -12.93 31.78 -5.95
CA GLU A 756 -12.33 30.73 -5.14
C GLU A 756 -10.96 31.18 -4.64
N ILE A 757 -10.67 30.94 -3.37
CA ILE A 757 -9.37 31.17 -2.73
C ILE A 757 -8.95 29.88 -2.03
N GLU A 758 -7.73 29.42 -2.25
CA GLU A 758 -7.13 28.29 -1.57
C GLU A 758 -5.84 28.73 -0.90
N ILE A 759 -5.78 28.64 0.42
CA ILE A 759 -4.67 29.00 1.28
C ILE A 759 -4.00 27.70 1.73
N ILE A 760 -2.75 27.53 1.29
CA ILE A 760 -1.89 26.37 1.55
C ILE A 760 -0.72 26.87 2.39
N GLY A 761 -0.66 26.54 3.68
CA GLY A 761 0.40 26.99 4.60
C GLY A 761 -0.14 27.72 5.83
N ASP A 762 0.76 28.15 6.71
CA ASP A 762 0.45 28.70 8.04
C ASP A 762 0.22 30.21 7.95
N LEU A 763 -0.67 30.60 7.04
CA LEU A 763 -0.87 31.98 6.65
C LEU A 763 -1.77 32.69 7.68
N GLU A 764 -1.22 33.63 8.45
CA GLU A 764 -1.99 34.45 9.39
C GLU A 764 -3.04 35.28 8.63
N CYS A 765 -4.31 35.22 9.06
CA CYS A 765 -5.36 36.09 8.51
C CYS A 765 -5.24 37.48 9.15
N ASP A 766 -4.22 38.24 8.76
CA ASP A 766 -3.98 39.61 9.22
C ASP A 766 -4.80 40.65 8.41
N ASP A 767 -4.51 41.93 8.63
CA ASP A 767 -5.13 43.06 7.94
C ASP A 767 -4.88 43.07 6.41
N SER A 768 -3.95 42.26 5.87
CA SER A 768 -3.56 42.26 4.45
C SER A 768 -4.50 41.47 3.54
N ILE A 769 -5.09 40.36 4.03
CA ILE A 769 -6.03 39.51 3.28
C ILE A 769 -7.48 39.91 3.52
N THR A 770 -7.76 40.53 4.67
CA THR A 770 -9.12 40.93 5.08
C THR A 770 -9.85 41.79 4.04
N PRO A 771 -9.22 42.78 3.36
CA PRO A 771 -9.86 43.53 2.28
C PRO A 771 -10.20 42.69 1.05
N LEU A 772 -9.31 41.75 0.68
CA LEU A 772 -9.50 40.83 -0.44
C LEU A 772 -10.68 39.89 -0.19
N LEU A 773 -10.87 39.45 1.05
CA LEU A 773 -12.03 38.65 1.46
C LEU A 773 -13.33 39.47 1.51
N LYS A 774 -13.28 40.73 1.99
CA LYS A 774 -14.47 41.61 2.14
C LYS A 774 -15.02 42.12 0.80
N ASN A 775 -14.16 42.39 -0.18
CA ASN A 775 -14.54 43.07 -1.43
C ASN A 775 -14.89 42.12 -2.60
N ASN A 776 -14.72 40.80 -2.45
CA ASN A 776 -14.96 39.79 -3.51
C ASN A 776 -16.21 38.92 -3.25
N ASN A 777 -16.85 38.43 -4.33
CA ASN A 777 -17.95 37.46 -4.28
C ASN A 777 -17.40 36.03 -4.19
N LEU A 778 -16.92 35.65 -3.02
CA LEU A 778 -16.26 34.37 -2.80
C LEU A 778 -17.26 33.21 -2.70
N ILE A 779 -17.01 32.14 -3.44
CA ILE A 779 -17.78 30.89 -3.44
C ILE A 779 -16.96 29.72 -2.90
N LYS A 780 -15.64 29.84 -2.67
CA LYS A 780 -14.92 28.76 -1.98
C LYS A 780 -13.65 29.30 -1.34
N LEU A 781 -13.48 29.05 -0.05
CA LEU A 781 -12.23 29.27 0.68
C LEU A 781 -11.73 27.91 1.17
N ARG A 782 -10.50 27.51 0.83
CA ARG A 782 -9.81 26.32 1.40
C ARG A 782 -8.66 26.80 2.26
N LYS A 783 -8.57 26.39 3.52
CA LYS A 783 -7.46 26.75 4.41
C LYS A 783 -7.08 25.56 5.29
N ASN A 784 -5.78 25.35 5.47
CA ASN A 784 -5.24 24.42 6.47
C ASN A 784 -5.07 25.19 7.79
N TRP A 785 -5.84 24.84 8.80
CA TRP A 785 -5.70 25.45 10.12
C TRP A 785 -4.68 24.68 10.94
N LYS A 786 -3.45 25.19 11.04
CA LYS A 786 -2.49 24.73 12.04
C LYS A 786 -2.43 25.73 13.18
N ASN A 787 -2.95 25.33 14.33
CA ASN A 787 -2.45 25.75 15.63
C ASN A 787 -2.25 27.27 15.84
N THR A 788 -3.28 28.08 15.62
CA THR A 788 -3.22 29.53 15.90
C THR A 788 -4.15 29.95 17.04
N GLU A 789 -3.57 30.43 18.14
CA GLU A 789 -4.22 31.12 19.26
C GLU A 789 -4.65 32.57 18.89
N VAL A 790 -5.18 32.80 17.68
CA VAL A 790 -5.46 34.15 17.18
C VAL A 790 -6.96 34.34 16.93
N GLU A 791 -7.55 35.33 17.61
CA GLU A 791 -8.94 35.78 17.44
C GLU A 791 -9.13 36.41 16.04
N ILE A 792 -10.06 35.88 15.23
CA ILE A 792 -10.42 36.43 13.91
C ILE A 792 -11.67 37.30 14.06
N GLU A 793 -11.49 38.59 14.39
CA GLU A 793 -12.59 39.49 14.76
C GLU A 793 -13.66 39.78 13.66
N SER A 794 -13.52 39.40 12.37
CA SER A 794 -14.41 39.95 11.32
C SER A 794 -14.89 39.09 10.13
N MET A 795 -14.78 37.76 10.16
CA MET A 795 -15.26 36.89 9.06
C MET A 795 -16.80 36.88 8.86
N SER A 796 -17.58 37.32 9.86
CA SER A 796 -19.05 37.43 9.78
C SER A 796 -19.54 38.48 8.77
N THR A 797 -18.67 39.39 8.33
CA THR A 797 -18.99 40.47 7.38
C THR A 797 -18.75 40.11 5.90
N LEU A 798 -18.27 38.90 5.62
CA LEU A 798 -17.90 38.47 4.27
C LEU A 798 -19.14 38.17 3.39
N LYS A 799 -19.03 38.47 2.09
CA LYS A 799 -20.05 38.15 1.07
C LYS A 799 -20.01 36.68 0.60
N MET A 800 -19.33 35.81 1.34
CA MET A 800 -19.04 34.45 0.92
C MET A 800 -20.27 33.54 1.05
N ASN A 801 -20.60 32.82 -0.02
CA ASN A 801 -21.76 31.91 -0.03
C ASN A 801 -21.39 30.44 0.22
N ALA A 802 -20.10 30.09 0.17
CA ALA A 802 -19.67 28.71 0.17
C ALA A 802 -18.24 28.54 0.72
N LEU A 803 -18.03 27.51 1.56
CA LEU A 803 -16.83 27.31 2.37
C LEU A 803 -16.38 25.84 2.33
N HIS A 804 -15.11 25.58 2.05
CA HIS A 804 -14.50 24.25 2.12
C HIS A 804 -13.38 24.25 3.16
N LEU A 805 -13.54 23.60 4.30
CA LEU A 805 -12.49 23.59 5.32
C LEU A 805 -11.73 22.28 5.29
N GLN A 806 -10.40 22.35 5.42
CA GLN A 806 -9.55 21.19 5.70
C GLN A 806 -8.89 21.38 7.07
N ILE A 807 -9.16 20.48 7.99
CA ILE A 807 -8.66 20.52 9.36
C ILE A 807 -7.80 19.28 9.64
N GLU A 808 -6.66 19.47 10.30
CA GLU A 808 -5.77 18.38 10.69
C GLU A 808 -6.18 17.77 12.05
N SER A 809 -6.86 18.55 12.91
CA SER A 809 -7.38 18.12 14.21
C SER A 809 -8.84 18.57 14.42
N TYR A 810 -9.70 17.69 14.92
CA TYR A 810 -11.09 18.05 15.28
C TYR A 810 -11.15 19.11 16.41
N ARG A 811 -10.05 19.34 17.14
CA ARG A 811 -9.95 20.40 18.15
C ARG A 811 -9.92 21.79 17.53
N ASP A 812 -9.59 21.92 16.25
CA ASP A 812 -9.58 23.20 15.54
C ASP A 812 -11.02 23.71 15.26
N LEU A 813 -12.02 22.84 15.36
CA LEU A 813 -13.44 23.24 15.37
C LEU A 813 -13.86 23.96 16.66
N LEU A 814 -13.05 23.90 17.73
CA LEU A 814 -13.34 24.51 19.04
C LEU A 814 -12.99 26.00 19.10
N VAL A 815 -12.33 26.56 18.08
CA VAL A 815 -12.02 27.99 18.02
C VAL A 815 -13.32 28.76 17.77
N GLY A 816 -13.64 29.70 18.66
CA GLY A 816 -14.95 30.35 18.78
C GLY A 816 -15.50 31.05 17.52
N ASP A 817 -14.67 31.25 16.50
CA ASP A 817 -15.01 32.04 15.30
C ASP A 817 -15.78 31.25 14.22
N LEU A 818 -15.62 29.93 14.09
CA LEU A 818 -16.39 29.16 13.08
C LEU A 818 -17.90 29.18 13.38
N LYS A 819 -18.27 29.11 14.65
CA LYS A 819 -19.68 29.21 15.09
C LYS A 819 -20.29 30.54 14.68
N SER A 820 -19.57 31.66 14.82
CA SER A 820 -20.08 32.99 14.42
C SER A 820 -20.24 33.09 12.89
N VAL A 821 -19.30 32.52 12.13
CA VAL A 821 -19.31 32.51 10.66
C VAL A 821 -20.46 31.68 10.09
N LEU A 822 -20.75 30.52 10.68
CA LEU A 822 -21.84 29.65 10.25
C LEU A 822 -23.24 30.17 10.65
N THR A 823 -23.35 30.92 11.77
CA THR A 823 -24.62 31.43 12.29
C THR A 823 -24.97 32.85 11.79
N HIS A 824 -23.99 33.74 11.72
CA HIS A 824 -24.20 35.16 11.37
C HIS A 824 -23.74 35.50 9.94
N GLY A 825 -22.96 34.62 9.29
CA GLY A 825 -22.47 34.82 7.93
C GLY A 825 -23.54 34.59 6.83
N ASN A 826 -23.09 34.58 5.57
CA ASN A 826 -23.91 34.33 4.39
C ASN A 826 -23.65 32.95 3.75
N ILE A 827 -23.03 32.03 4.49
CA ILE A 827 -22.67 30.71 3.96
C ILE A 827 -23.92 29.86 3.77
N VAL A 828 -24.05 29.35 2.56
CA VAL A 828 -25.14 28.49 2.11
C VAL A 828 -24.63 27.09 1.73
N TYR A 829 -23.36 26.95 1.34
CA TYR A 829 -22.69 25.68 1.07
C TYR A 829 -21.51 25.46 2.02
N LEU A 830 -21.47 24.31 2.70
CA LEU A 830 -20.37 23.95 3.60
C LEU A 830 -19.83 22.57 3.22
N ASP A 831 -18.53 22.50 2.97
CA ASP A 831 -17.80 21.26 2.70
C ASP A 831 -16.75 21.03 3.77
N LEU A 832 -16.93 19.91 4.48
CA LEU A 832 -16.07 19.41 5.51
C LEU A 832 -15.56 18.00 5.18
N SER A 833 -15.51 17.61 3.91
CA SER A 833 -15.04 16.28 3.51
C SER A 833 -13.57 16.01 3.89
N TYR A 834 -13.22 14.74 4.14
CA TYR A 834 -11.85 14.28 4.44
C TYR A 834 -11.20 14.88 5.72
N ASN A 835 -11.99 15.28 6.71
CA ASN A 835 -11.52 15.98 7.91
C ASN A 835 -11.40 15.13 9.18
N LYS A 836 -11.64 13.82 9.09
CA LYS A 836 -11.57 12.90 10.23
C LYS A 836 -12.37 13.35 11.47
N LEU A 837 -13.53 13.98 11.27
CA LEU A 837 -14.32 14.60 12.35
C LEU A 837 -14.68 13.65 13.49
N GLY A 838 -14.93 12.37 13.19
CA GLY A 838 -15.38 11.38 14.17
C GLY A 838 -16.68 11.80 14.86
N HIS A 839 -16.96 11.23 16.04
CA HIS A 839 -18.18 11.55 16.78
C HIS A 839 -18.19 12.94 17.42
N TRP A 840 -17.09 13.32 18.09
CA TRP A 840 -17.03 14.53 18.92
C TRP A 840 -16.93 15.82 18.11
N GLY A 841 -16.14 15.84 17.02
CA GLY A 841 -16.10 17.01 16.12
C GLY A 841 -17.45 17.22 15.41
N PHE A 842 -18.15 16.13 15.12
CA PHE A 842 -19.47 16.17 14.48
C PHE A 842 -20.58 16.69 15.41
N ALA A 843 -20.60 16.28 16.68
CA ALA A 843 -21.61 16.71 17.64
C ALA A 843 -21.66 18.23 17.81
N TYR A 844 -20.51 18.91 17.76
CA TYR A 844 -20.44 20.36 17.85
C TYR A 844 -20.99 21.08 16.61
N LEU A 845 -20.70 20.56 15.41
CA LEU A 845 -21.27 21.07 14.17
C LEU A 845 -22.80 21.03 14.21
N VAL A 846 -23.37 19.95 14.73
CA VAL A 846 -24.83 19.77 14.84
C VAL A 846 -25.50 20.87 15.68
N GLU A 847 -24.85 21.37 16.73
CA GLU A 847 -25.42 22.44 17.59
C GLU A 847 -25.60 23.77 16.86
N VAL A 848 -24.80 24.04 15.82
CA VAL A 848 -24.78 25.31 15.10
C VAL A 848 -25.58 25.28 13.79
N LEU A 849 -25.91 24.09 13.26
CA LEU A 849 -26.64 23.95 12.00
C LEU A 849 -28.05 24.55 12.02
N LYS A 850 -28.75 24.47 13.17
CA LYS A 850 -30.13 24.97 13.34
C LYS A 850 -30.26 26.48 13.11
N ASP A 851 -29.23 27.24 13.49
CA ASP A 851 -29.20 28.69 13.42
C ASP A 851 -28.45 29.16 12.14
N SER A 852 -28.09 28.24 11.24
CA SER A 852 -27.29 28.52 10.04
C SER A 852 -28.17 28.77 8.80
N LYS A 853 -27.56 29.39 7.78
CA LYS A 853 -28.17 29.57 6.44
C LYS A 853 -27.81 28.43 5.47
N ILE A 854 -27.22 27.33 5.95
CA ILE A 854 -26.71 26.24 5.12
C ILE A 854 -27.87 25.50 4.45
N ILE A 855 -27.74 25.32 3.13
CA ILE A 855 -28.66 24.56 2.28
C ILE A 855 -27.97 23.28 1.76
N SER A 856 -26.64 23.27 1.63
CA SER A 856 -25.86 22.14 1.13
C SER A 856 -24.67 21.83 2.04
N LEU A 857 -24.56 20.57 2.47
CA LEU A 857 -23.58 20.12 3.45
C LEU A 857 -22.85 18.85 2.97
N ASN A 858 -21.54 18.95 2.73
CA ASN A 858 -20.69 17.80 2.40
C ASN A 858 -19.87 17.36 3.62
N LEU A 859 -20.07 16.11 4.04
CA LEU A 859 -19.48 15.46 5.20
C LEU A 859 -18.85 14.11 4.83
N SER A 860 -18.56 13.86 3.55
CA SER A 860 -17.99 12.60 3.10
C SER A 860 -16.60 12.32 3.70
N ASN A 861 -16.22 11.05 3.86
CA ASN A 861 -14.88 10.65 4.34
C ASN A 861 -14.46 11.21 5.72
N ASN A 862 -15.38 11.20 6.70
CA ASN A 862 -15.16 11.81 8.02
C ASN A 862 -15.20 10.85 9.22
N TYR A 863 -15.28 9.54 9.00
CA TYR A 863 -15.44 8.54 10.06
C TYR A 863 -16.66 8.81 10.96
N ILE A 864 -17.75 9.33 10.37
CA ILE A 864 -19.01 9.59 11.06
C ILE A 864 -19.73 8.25 11.29
N GLU A 865 -20.15 7.99 12.53
CA GLU A 865 -20.81 6.75 12.94
C GLU A 865 -22.32 6.93 13.19
N ALA A 866 -23.05 5.82 13.37
CA ALA A 866 -24.50 5.80 13.58
C ALA A 866 -25.00 6.78 14.66
N ASN A 867 -24.30 6.88 15.79
CA ASN A 867 -24.68 7.76 16.90
C ASN A 867 -24.51 9.25 16.56
N SER A 868 -23.52 9.58 15.74
CA SER A 868 -23.34 10.95 15.21
C SER A 868 -24.51 11.30 14.30
N VAL A 869 -24.89 10.39 13.42
CA VAL A 869 -26.03 10.58 12.51
C VAL A 869 -27.36 10.71 13.25
N LYS A 870 -27.52 10.05 14.41
CA LYS A 870 -28.67 10.26 15.29
C LYS A 870 -28.78 11.72 15.75
N LEU A 871 -27.67 12.36 16.09
CA LEU A 871 -27.66 13.79 16.48
C LEU A 871 -28.03 14.68 15.29
N LEU A 872 -27.51 14.37 14.10
CA LEU A 872 -27.91 15.07 12.88
C LEU A 872 -29.42 14.95 12.63
N ALA A 873 -29.96 13.73 12.71
CA ALA A 873 -31.37 13.46 12.50
C ALA A 873 -32.28 14.26 13.45
N GLN A 874 -31.82 14.58 14.66
CA GLN A 874 -32.58 15.39 15.62
C GLN A 874 -32.70 16.86 15.22
N VAL A 875 -31.72 17.42 14.50
CA VAL A 875 -31.71 18.85 14.13
C VAL A 875 -32.16 19.11 12.70
N LEU A 876 -32.09 18.10 11.81
CA LEU A 876 -32.45 18.26 10.40
C LEU A 876 -33.85 18.85 10.15
N PRO A 877 -34.91 18.50 10.92
CA PRO A 877 -36.24 19.09 10.74
C PRO A 877 -36.28 20.60 10.97
N ASP A 878 -35.38 21.11 11.81
CA ASP A 878 -35.28 22.54 12.14
C ASP A 878 -34.31 23.28 11.19
N THR A 879 -33.73 22.59 10.19
CA THR A 879 -32.78 23.17 9.24
C THR A 879 -33.39 23.41 7.85
N LYS A 880 -32.73 24.26 7.04
CA LYS A 880 -33.07 24.48 5.63
C LYS A 880 -32.23 23.64 4.65
N ILE A 881 -31.57 22.59 5.15
CA ILE A 881 -30.66 21.77 4.36
C ILE A 881 -31.46 20.92 3.35
N THR A 882 -31.12 21.06 2.08
CA THR A 882 -31.71 20.31 0.97
C THR A 882 -30.76 19.27 0.37
N HIS A 883 -29.46 19.38 0.64
CA HIS A 883 -28.44 18.45 0.13
C HIS A 883 -27.47 18.05 1.24
N ILE A 884 -27.27 16.74 1.38
CA ILE A 884 -26.29 16.19 2.32
C ILE A 884 -25.48 15.09 1.64
N ASP A 885 -24.16 15.24 1.63
CA ASP A 885 -23.24 14.17 1.25
C ASP A 885 -22.61 13.53 2.48
N LEU A 886 -22.90 12.26 2.71
CA LEU A 886 -22.35 11.46 3.80
C LEU A 886 -21.53 10.28 3.26
N HIS A 887 -21.14 10.27 1.98
CA HIS A 887 -20.40 9.17 1.34
C HIS A 887 -19.13 8.74 2.10
N SER A 888 -18.77 7.46 2.04
CA SER A 888 -17.55 6.91 2.65
C SER A 888 -17.40 7.24 4.15
N ASN A 889 -18.44 6.99 4.95
CA ASN A 889 -18.43 7.10 6.41
C ASN A 889 -18.73 5.73 7.05
N ASN A 890 -19.02 5.66 8.36
CA ASN A 890 -19.31 4.40 9.08
C ASN A 890 -20.72 4.42 9.70
N ILE A 891 -21.70 4.90 8.95
CA ILE A 891 -23.06 5.19 9.45
C ILE A 891 -23.83 3.91 9.80
N GLY A 892 -23.68 2.85 9.01
CA GLY A 892 -24.37 1.57 9.17
C GLY A 892 -25.90 1.65 9.02
N TYR A 893 -26.57 0.51 9.02
CA TYR A 893 -28.03 0.44 8.91
C TYR A 893 -28.77 1.22 10.00
N TYR A 894 -28.28 1.21 11.23
CA TYR A 894 -28.89 1.99 12.33
C TYR A 894 -28.85 3.50 12.06
N GLY A 895 -27.72 4.03 11.59
CA GLY A 895 -27.60 5.44 11.22
C GLY A 895 -28.49 5.81 10.02
N PHE A 896 -28.57 4.92 9.03
CA PHE A 896 -29.53 5.05 7.93
C PHE A 896 -30.96 5.13 8.43
N THR A 897 -31.35 4.27 9.36
CA THR A 897 -32.71 4.25 9.93
C THR A 897 -33.03 5.56 10.64
N TYR A 898 -32.08 6.13 11.39
CA TYR A 898 -32.29 7.44 12.04
C TYR A 898 -32.56 8.55 11.03
N LEU A 899 -31.84 8.60 9.90
CA LEU A 899 -32.09 9.57 8.83
C LEU A 899 -33.43 9.34 8.14
N MET A 900 -33.73 8.09 7.78
CA MET A 900 -34.97 7.76 7.07
C MET A 900 -36.22 8.05 7.92
N ASN A 901 -36.13 7.88 9.25
CA ASN A 901 -37.24 8.18 10.15
C ASN A 901 -37.60 9.67 10.22
N VAL A 902 -36.65 10.56 9.91
CA VAL A 902 -36.88 12.01 9.96
C VAL A 902 -37.00 12.62 8.57
N VAL A 903 -36.61 11.91 7.50
CA VAL A 903 -36.49 12.50 6.16
C VAL A 903 -37.76 13.18 5.69
N ASP A 904 -38.93 12.57 5.92
CA ASP A 904 -40.25 13.11 5.55
C ASP A 904 -40.58 14.44 6.25
N THR A 905 -39.97 14.71 7.40
CA THR A 905 -40.12 15.95 8.17
C THR A 905 -39.06 17.01 7.87
N THR A 906 -38.14 16.74 6.93
CA THR A 906 -37.00 17.61 6.58
C THR A 906 -37.12 18.17 5.15
N SER A 907 -36.30 19.17 4.82
CA SER A 907 -36.19 19.73 3.46
C SER A 907 -35.21 18.96 2.53
N ILE A 908 -34.63 17.84 2.99
CA ILE A 908 -33.59 17.09 2.26
C ILE A 908 -34.15 16.50 0.96
N CYS A 909 -33.60 16.94 -0.16
CA CYS A 909 -33.95 16.46 -1.50
C CYS A 909 -32.90 15.49 -2.05
N TRP A 910 -31.64 15.66 -1.64
CA TRP A 910 -30.53 14.81 -2.07
C TRP A 910 -29.75 14.31 -0.88
N LEU A 911 -29.51 13.00 -0.87
CA LEU A 911 -28.77 12.33 0.19
C LEU A 911 -27.83 11.30 -0.45
N SER A 912 -26.53 11.44 -0.19
CA SER A 912 -25.52 10.45 -0.59
C SER A 912 -25.07 9.66 0.63
N LEU A 913 -25.28 8.34 0.55
CA LEU A 913 -25.03 7.36 1.60
C LEU A 913 -24.24 6.15 1.07
N GLY A 914 -23.64 6.26 -0.12
CA GLY A 914 -22.77 5.20 -0.63
C GLY A 914 -21.57 4.97 0.30
N GLU A 915 -21.04 3.75 0.31
CA GLU A 915 -19.86 3.38 1.11
C GLU A 915 -20.01 3.66 2.62
N ASN A 916 -21.18 3.35 3.18
CA ASN A 916 -21.51 3.61 4.59
C ASN A 916 -21.89 2.38 5.41
N ASN A 917 -21.66 1.18 4.91
CA ASN A 917 -22.02 -0.07 5.59
C ASN A 917 -23.53 -0.28 5.79
N ILE A 918 -24.35 0.33 4.92
CA ILE A 918 -25.82 0.22 4.95
C ILE A 918 -26.29 -0.94 4.06
N GLU A 919 -25.58 -1.19 2.97
CA GLU A 919 -25.95 -2.11 1.87
C GLU A 919 -25.98 -3.58 2.31
N GLU A 920 -25.21 -3.95 3.34
CA GLU A 920 -25.17 -5.32 3.88
C GLU A 920 -26.50 -5.76 4.54
N ASP A 921 -27.31 -4.79 5.01
CA ASP A 921 -28.52 -5.02 5.78
C ASP A 921 -29.82 -4.72 4.99
N LEU A 922 -29.71 -4.30 3.72
CA LEU A 922 -30.87 -3.99 2.85
C LEU A 922 -31.26 -5.19 1.97
N GLU A 923 -32.53 -5.59 2.00
CA GLU A 923 -33.05 -6.75 1.23
C GLU A 923 -32.99 -6.59 -0.31
N LYS A 924 -32.70 -5.40 -0.83
CA LYS A 924 -32.60 -5.09 -2.28
C LYS A 924 -31.46 -4.12 -2.56
N SER A 925 -30.87 -4.21 -3.76
CA SER A 925 -29.86 -3.27 -4.27
C SER A 925 -30.48 -1.89 -4.51
N ILE A 926 -30.51 -1.07 -3.47
CA ILE A 926 -30.91 0.34 -3.55
C ILE A 926 -29.66 1.15 -3.87
N ASN A 927 -29.71 2.01 -4.89
CA ASN A 927 -28.61 2.91 -5.18
C ASN A 927 -28.55 4.01 -4.13
N LEU A 928 -27.60 3.92 -3.19
CA LEU A 928 -27.47 4.85 -2.07
C LEU A 928 -26.71 6.14 -2.41
N SER A 929 -26.19 6.29 -3.64
CA SER A 929 -25.61 7.56 -4.12
C SER A 929 -25.64 7.67 -5.65
N PRO A 930 -26.36 8.63 -6.25
CA PRO A 930 -27.22 9.65 -5.63
C PRO A 930 -28.62 9.09 -5.30
N CYS A 931 -29.01 9.16 -4.03
CA CYS A 931 -30.33 8.73 -3.57
C CYS A 931 -31.32 9.91 -3.63
N ILE A 932 -32.25 9.91 -4.59
CA ILE A 932 -33.44 10.78 -4.52
C ILE A 932 -34.39 10.15 -3.50
N VAL A 933 -34.65 10.85 -2.40
CA VAL A 933 -35.57 10.37 -1.37
C VAL A 933 -36.99 10.39 -1.94
N SER A 934 -37.63 9.22 -2.07
CA SER A 934 -39.03 9.11 -2.50
C SER A 934 -39.96 9.71 -1.44
N ARG A 935 -40.82 10.65 -1.81
CA ARG A 935 -41.77 11.33 -0.91
C ARG A 935 -43.19 11.28 -1.45
N LYS A 936 -44.17 11.46 -0.54
CA LYS A 936 -45.59 11.61 -0.91
C LYS A 936 -45.88 12.98 -1.52
N ASP A 937 -45.25 14.03 -1.01
CA ASP A 937 -45.36 15.41 -1.52
C ASP A 937 -43.95 15.95 -1.80
N THR A 938 -43.71 16.43 -3.02
CA THR A 938 -42.42 16.94 -3.46
C THR A 938 -42.24 18.40 -2.99
N PRO A 939 -41.19 18.74 -2.22
CA PRO A 939 -40.91 20.12 -1.82
C PRO A 939 -40.85 21.05 -3.03
N PHE A 940 -41.37 22.27 -2.90
CA PHE A 940 -41.49 23.18 -4.03
C PHE A 940 -40.12 23.55 -4.63
N GLU A 941 -39.08 23.67 -3.80
CA GLU A 941 -37.70 23.92 -4.19
C GLU A 941 -37.19 22.88 -5.21
N PHE A 942 -37.66 21.63 -5.10
CA PHE A 942 -37.32 20.55 -6.02
C PHE A 942 -38.13 20.62 -7.31
N GLN A 943 -39.44 20.94 -7.21
CA GLN A 943 -40.29 21.16 -8.38
C GLN A 943 -39.73 22.28 -9.26
N LEU A 944 -39.24 23.37 -8.63
CA LEU A 944 -38.62 24.49 -9.31
C LEU A 944 -37.40 24.09 -10.13
N ARG A 945 -36.55 23.20 -9.62
CA ARG A 945 -35.38 22.68 -10.36
C ARG A 945 -35.80 21.88 -11.59
N PHE A 946 -36.84 21.05 -11.44
CA PHE A 946 -37.40 20.29 -12.54
C PHE A 946 -38.02 21.22 -13.60
N PHE A 947 -38.82 22.21 -13.20
CA PHE A 947 -39.39 23.20 -14.10
C PHE A 947 -38.31 23.97 -14.85
N PHE A 948 -37.25 24.42 -14.17
CA PHE A 948 -36.15 25.11 -14.81
C PHE A 948 -35.44 24.23 -15.84
N LYS A 949 -35.15 22.96 -15.49
CA LYS A 949 -34.48 22.01 -16.40
C LYS A 949 -35.31 21.69 -17.65
N GLU A 950 -36.63 21.56 -17.51
CA GLU A 950 -37.52 21.20 -18.63
C GLU A 950 -37.91 22.40 -19.50
N LEU A 951 -38.00 23.61 -18.93
CA LEU A 951 -38.52 24.80 -19.63
C LEU A 951 -37.44 25.80 -20.04
N VAL A 952 -36.20 25.66 -19.55
CA VAL A 952 -35.10 26.59 -19.82
C VAL A 952 -33.87 25.83 -20.29
N THR A 953 -33.22 26.33 -21.35
CA THR A 953 -31.95 25.80 -21.84
C THR A 953 -30.85 26.85 -21.78
N PHE A 954 -29.61 26.40 -21.83
CA PHE A 954 -28.45 27.27 -22.03
C PHE A 954 -28.11 27.34 -23.53
N ASP A 955 -28.38 28.49 -24.16
CA ASP A 955 -28.01 28.70 -25.55
C ASP A 955 -26.51 28.96 -25.66
N LYS A 956 -25.81 28.02 -26.29
CA LYS A 956 -24.35 28.08 -26.48
C LYS A 956 -23.92 29.23 -27.41
N SER A 957 -24.83 29.74 -28.25
CA SER A 957 -24.50 30.79 -29.23
C SER A 957 -24.59 32.20 -28.63
N SER A 958 -25.65 32.50 -27.87
CA SER A 958 -25.79 33.76 -27.12
C SER A 958 -25.12 33.74 -25.74
N GLU A 959 -24.72 32.56 -25.25
CA GLU A 959 -24.22 32.30 -23.91
C GLU A 959 -25.17 32.70 -22.77
N GLN A 960 -26.48 32.70 -23.01
CA GLN A 960 -27.53 33.07 -22.05
C GLN A 960 -28.54 31.93 -21.84
N PHE A 961 -29.33 32.03 -20.78
CA PHE A 961 -30.46 31.13 -20.55
C PHE A 961 -31.69 31.60 -21.32
N GLU A 962 -32.36 30.69 -22.01
CA GLU A 962 -33.54 30.97 -22.83
C GLU A 962 -34.65 29.95 -22.55
N PHE A 963 -35.90 30.39 -22.64
CA PHE A 963 -37.05 29.48 -22.57
C PHE A 963 -37.09 28.58 -23.81
N ILE A 964 -37.51 27.33 -23.61
CA ILE A 964 -37.68 26.33 -24.67
C ILE A 964 -39.05 25.68 -24.58
N ILE A 965 -39.52 25.11 -25.70
CA ILE A 965 -40.67 24.19 -25.69
C ILE A 965 -40.15 22.81 -25.28
N PRO A 966 -40.71 22.17 -24.24
CA PRO A 966 -40.27 20.85 -23.78
C PRO A 966 -40.59 19.75 -24.82
N GLY A 967 -39.78 18.68 -24.82
CA GLY A 967 -39.87 17.57 -25.77
C GLY A 967 -41.18 16.76 -25.68
N GLU A 968 -41.44 15.88 -26.67
CA GLU A 968 -42.70 15.11 -26.76
C GLU A 968 -43.03 14.32 -25.49
N ASP A 969 -42.03 13.72 -24.83
CA ASP A 969 -42.18 12.88 -23.62
C ASP A 969 -42.31 13.66 -22.30
N SER A 970 -42.26 15.00 -22.32
CA SER A 970 -42.30 15.81 -21.10
C SER A 970 -43.73 15.95 -20.54
N VAL A 971 -43.86 15.83 -19.21
CA VAL A 971 -45.14 15.95 -18.46
C VAL A 971 -45.54 17.41 -18.19
N MET A 972 -44.77 18.38 -18.67
CA MET A 972 -45.00 19.80 -18.42
C MET A 972 -46.27 20.31 -19.12
N THR A 973 -46.97 21.25 -18.47
CA THR A 973 -48.06 22.04 -19.07
C THR A 973 -47.62 23.49 -19.25
N ILE A 974 -48.30 24.23 -20.13
CA ILE A 974 -47.95 25.63 -20.39
C ILE A 974 -48.09 26.54 -19.15
N SER A 975 -48.97 26.22 -18.21
CA SER A 975 -49.12 26.98 -16.96
C SER A 975 -47.85 26.97 -16.09
N HIS A 976 -46.98 25.96 -16.23
CA HIS A 976 -45.74 25.88 -15.46
C HIS A 976 -44.72 26.97 -15.79
N TYR A 977 -44.81 27.61 -16.96
CA TYR A 977 -43.97 28.79 -17.23
C TYR A 977 -44.34 29.95 -16.30
N ALA A 978 -45.64 30.17 -16.05
CA ALA A 978 -46.12 31.20 -15.12
C ALA A 978 -45.66 30.92 -13.68
N ILE A 979 -45.76 29.65 -13.27
CA ILE A 979 -45.26 29.20 -11.95
C ILE A 979 -43.75 29.47 -11.85
N LEU A 980 -42.94 29.03 -12.82
CA LEU A 980 -41.50 29.26 -12.82
C LEU A 980 -41.15 30.75 -12.74
N VAL A 981 -41.82 31.59 -13.53
CA VAL A 981 -41.63 33.05 -13.52
C VAL A 981 -41.92 33.64 -12.14
N LYS A 982 -43.10 33.35 -11.58
CA LYS A 982 -43.56 33.88 -10.29
C LYS A 982 -42.52 33.66 -9.20
N TYR A 983 -42.14 32.40 -8.99
CA TYR A 983 -41.27 32.06 -7.87
C TYR A 983 -39.84 32.59 -8.02
N LEU A 984 -39.29 32.63 -9.24
CA LEU A 984 -37.97 33.22 -9.47
C LEU A 984 -37.93 34.72 -9.24
N THR A 985 -39.07 35.40 -9.43
CA THR A 985 -39.18 36.84 -9.17
C THR A 985 -39.39 37.18 -7.69
N GLU A 986 -39.98 36.28 -6.88
CA GLU A 986 -40.38 36.60 -5.50
C GLU A 986 -39.28 36.43 -4.44
N ASN A 987 -38.39 35.43 -4.58
CA ASN A 987 -37.38 35.16 -3.56
C ASN A 987 -36.02 34.83 -4.17
N SER A 988 -35.01 35.58 -3.77
CA SER A 988 -33.63 35.44 -4.26
C SER A 988 -32.98 34.10 -3.89
N LEU A 989 -33.44 33.43 -2.81
CA LEU A 989 -32.95 32.12 -2.40
C LEU A 989 -33.30 31.02 -3.42
N TYR A 990 -34.38 31.16 -4.18
CA TYR A 990 -34.75 30.21 -5.23
C TYR A 990 -33.74 30.15 -6.39
N ARG A 991 -32.95 31.21 -6.58
CA ARG A 991 -31.86 31.24 -7.56
C ARG A 991 -30.71 30.30 -7.18
N ILE A 992 -30.49 30.12 -5.89
CA ILE A 992 -29.49 29.18 -5.36
C ILE A 992 -29.91 27.75 -5.67
N HIS A 993 -31.20 27.43 -5.53
CA HIS A 993 -31.71 26.11 -5.91
C HIS A 993 -31.54 25.79 -7.40
N ILE A 994 -31.64 26.77 -8.30
CA ILE A 994 -31.30 26.56 -9.72
C ILE A 994 -29.80 26.36 -9.90
N TYR A 995 -29.00 27.21 -9.27
CA TYR A 995 -27.54 27.13 -9.33
C TYR A 995 -27.03 25.76 -8.88
N ASP A 996 -27.66 25.16 -7.86
CA ASP A 996 -27.34 23.83 -7.38
C ASP A 996 -27.40 22.77 -8.49
N ILE A 997 -28.28 22.88 -9.49
CA ILE A 997 -28.35 21.92 -10.62
C ILE A 997 -27.00 21.84 -11.35
N PHE A 998 -26.36 22.99 -11.54
CA PHE A 998 -25.07 23.09 -12.24
C PHE A 998 -23.94 22.64 -11.34
N TYR A 999 -23.96 23.06 -10.07
CA TYR A 999 -22.98 22.64 -9.08
C TYR A 999 -22.99 21.11 -8.87
N MET A 1000 -24.16 20.48 -8.74
CA MET A 1000 -24.29 19.03 -8.54
C MET A 1000 -23.74 18.20 -9.72
N ASN A 1001 -23.77 18.76 -10.93
CA ASN A 1001 -23.21 18.10 -12.11
C ASN A 1001 -21.70 18.33 -12.23
N SER A 1002 -21.18 19.48 -11.79
CA SER A 1002 -19.78 19.87 -11.99
C SER A 1002 -18.87 19.60 -10.79
N GLY A 1003 -19.42 19.54 -9.57
CA GLY A 1003 -18.66 19.56 -8.31
C GLY A 1003 -17.91 20.88 -8.03
N CYS A 1004 -18.10 21.90 -8.88
CA CYS A 1004 -17.32 23.13 -8.89
C CYS A 1004 -18.23 24.36 -8.90
N HIS A 1005 -17.91 25.34 -8.06
CA HIS A 1005 -18.63 26.59 -8.03
C HIS A 1005 -18.25 27.51 -9.20
N ASP A 1006 -19.22 27.95 -10.00
CA ASP A 1006 -19.02 28.91 -11.10
C ASP A 1006 -19.86 30.19 -10.93
N ILE A 1007 -19.22 31.32 -10.61
CA ILE A 1007 -19.94 32.60 -10.49
C ILE A 1007 -20.62 33.01 -11.78
N ASN A 1008 -20.07 32.66 -12.95
CA ASN A 1008 -20.61 33.10 -14.23
C ASN A 1008 -21.96 32.43 -14.49
N VAL A 1009 -22.14 31.20 -14.02
CA VAL A 1009 -23.43 30.52 -14.05
C VAL A 1009 -24.42 31.25 -13.14
N LEU A 1010 -24.02 31.60 -11.92
CA LEU A 1010 -24.88 32.33 -10.99
C LEU A 1010 -25.24 33.73 -11.51
N ASP A 1011 -24.30 34.45 -12.10
CA ASP A 1011 -24.51 35.77 -12.73
C ASP A 1011 -25.45 35.67 -13.93
N LYS A 1012 -25.31 34.62 -14.75
CA LYS A 1012 -26.22 34.36 -15.87
C LYS A 1012 -27.63 33.99 -15.40
N ILE A 1013 -27.76 33.23 -14.30
CA ILE A 1013 -29.06 32.99 -13.65
C ILE A 1013 -29.65 34.31 -13.16
N ASN A 1014 -28.84 35.17 -12.53
CA ASN A 1014 -29.28 36.48 -12.07
C ASN A 1014 -29.73 37.39 -13.22
N ILE A 1015 -29.00 37.40 -14.34
CA ILE A 1015 -29.38 38.13 -15.56
C ILE A 1015 -30.68 37.57 -16.14
N PHE A 1016 -30.79 36.25 -16.27
CA PHE A 1016 -32.00 35.59 -16.74
C PHE A 1016 -33.22 35.96 -15.91
N VAL A 1017 -33.11 35.89 -14.57
CA VAL A 1017 -34.21 36.22 -13.66
C VAL A 1017 -34.54 37.72 -13.72
N LYS A 1018 -33.54 38.59 -13.86
CA LYS A 1018 -33.76 40.05 -14.02
C LYS A 1018 -34.52 40.38 -15.31
N GLU A 1019 -34.25 39.64 -16.38
CA GLU A 1019 -34.84 39.83 -17.71
C GLU A 1019 -36.01 38.88 -18.00
N ILE A 1020 -36.48 38.13 -17.00
CA ILE A 1020 -37.34 36.97 -17.19
C ILE A 1020 -38.65 37.30 -17.91
N SER A 1021 -39.25 38.46 -17.63
CA SER A 1021 -40.48 38.91 -18.28
C SER A 1021 -40.27 39.19 -19.77
N GLN A 1022 -39.21 39.90 -20.13
CA GLN A 1022 -38.90 40.23 -21.52
C GLN A 1022 -38.57 38.99 -22.34
N ARG A 1023 -37.78 38.08 -21.74
CA ARG A 1023 -37.43 36.80 -22.35
C ARG A 1023 -38.66 35.92 -22.55
N PHE A 1024 -39.56 35.88 -21.57
CA PHE A 1024 -40.83 35.16 -21.69
C PHE A 1024 -41.71 35.74 -22.82
N PHE A 1025 -41.86 37.06 -22.90
CA PHE A 1025 -42.67 37.70 -23.95
C PHE A 1025 -42.12 37.43 -25.35
N LEU A 1026 -40.80 37.51 -25.51
CA LEU A 1026 -40.13 37.21 -26.79
C LEU A 1026 -40.29 35.72 -27.16
N PHE A 1027 -40.05 34.82 -26.20
CA PHE A 1027 -40.24 33.38 -26.38
C PHE A 1027 -41.67 33.06 -26.80
N PHE A 1028 -42.66 33.54 -26.05
CA PHE A 1028 -44.07 33.28 -26.31
C PHE A 1028 -44.49 33.84 -27.68
N GLY A 1029 -44.15 35.10 -27.98
CA GLY A 1029 -44.49 35.75 -29.25
C GLY A 1029 -43.91 35.03 -30.47
N ASN A 1030 -42.67 34.54 -30.38
CA ASN A 1030 -42.00 33.85 -31.49
C ASN A 1030 -42.45 32.39 -31.67
N ASN A 1031 -42.95 31.75 -30.61
CA ASN A 1031 -43.21 30.31 -30.61
C ASN A 1031 -44.70 29.95 -30.45
N LEU A 1032 -45.61 30.91 -30.64
CA LEU A 1032 -47.04 30.75 -30.34
C LEU A 1032 -47.71 29.59 -31.09
N ILE A 1033 -47.38 29.41 -32.38
CA ILE A 1033 -47.91 28.31 -33.20
C ILE A 1033 -47.37 26.96 -32.70
N ASP A 1034 -46.13 26.91 -32.26
CA ASP A 1034 -45.52 25.65 -31.81
C ASP A 1034 -45.92 25.30 -30.38
N LEU A 1035 -46.14 26.29 -29.52
CA LEU A 1035 -46.75 26.12 -28.19
C LEU A 1035 -48.17 25.55 -28.30
N THR A 1036 -48.98 26.07 -29.24
CA THR A 1036 -50.35 25.56 -29.47
C THR A 1036 -50.36 24.16 -30.08
N LYS A 1037 -49.40 23.81 -30.95
CA LYS A 1037 -49.23 22.42 -31.42
C LYS A 1037 -48.86 21.46 -30.28
N LYS A 1038 -48.00 21.88 -29.34
CA LYS A 1038 -47.52 21.04 -28.24
C LYS A 1038 -48.56 20.86 -27.13
N PHE A 1039 -49.21 21.93 -26.70
CA PHE A 1039 -50.08 21.92 -25.52
C PHE A 1039 -51.57 21.99 -25.86
N GLY A 1040 -51.93 22.23 -27.12
CA GLY A 1040 -53.30 22.47 -27.56
C GLY A 1040 -53.68 23.95 -27.51
N TYR A 1041 -54.65 24.36 -28.34
CA TYR A 1041 -55.11 25.75 -28.41
C TYR A 1041 -55.73 26.25 -27.09
N ASP A 1042 -56.49 25.41 -26.40
CA ASP A 1042 -57.16 25.76 -25.14
C ASP A 1042 -56.15 26.03 -24.00
N SER A 1043 -54.94 25.49 -24.09
CA SER A 1043 -53.92 25.66 -23.06
C SER A 1043 -53.45 27.11 -22.89
N ILE A 1044 -53.54 27.94 -23.95
CA ILE A 1044 -53.19 29.36 -23.85
C ILE A 1044 -54.16 30.09 -22.91
N LEU A 1045 -55.44 29.70 -22.91
CA LEU A 1045 -56.42 30.23 -21.97
C LEU A 1045 -56.09 29.84 -20.53
N ASP A 1046 -55.60 28.63 -20.32
CA ASP A 1046 -55.18 28.16 -19.00
C ASP A 1046 -53.91 28.86 -18.51
N LEU A 1047 -53.00 29.25 -19.41
CA LEU A 1047 -51.86 30.11 -19.07
C LEU A 1047 -52.33 31.49 -18.58
N VAL A 1048 -53.32 32.11 -19.24
CA VAL A 1048 -53.89 33.40 -18.81
C VAL A 1048 -54.51 33.28 -17.42
N LYS A 1049 -55.30 32.23 -17.18
CA LYS A 1049 -55.89 31.95 -15.85
C LYS A 1049 -54.80 31.77 -14.79
N GLU A 1050 -53.75 31.01 -15.09
CA GLU A 1050 -52.68 30.76 -14.12
C GLU A 1050 -51.88 32.03 -13.80
N CYS A 1051 -51.54 32.84 -14.81
CA CYS A 1051 -50.91 34.14 -14.61
C CYS A 1051 -51.76 35.05 -13.72
N ASP A 1052 -53.08 35.04 -13.90
CA ASP A 1052 -54.02 35.80 -13.07
C ASP A 1052 -54.04 35.30 -11.62
N ASN A 1053 -54.14 33.98 -11.44
CA ASN A 1053 -54.12 33.33 -10.11
C ASN A 1053 -52.82 33.63 -9.34
N LEU A 1054 -51.69 33.71 -10.05
CA LEU A 1054 -50.38 34.02 -9.49
C LEU A 1054 -50.13 35.54 -9.34
N ASN A 1055 -51.09 36.41 -9.64
CA ASN A 1055 -50.95 37.87 -9.60
C ASN A 1055 -49.80 38.38 -10.49
N LEU A 1056 -49.70 37.87 -11.73
CA LEU A 1056 -48.72 38.30 -12.74
C LEU A 1056 -49.37 39.25 -13.75
N ASP A 1057 -49.87 40.39 -13.29
CA ASP A 1057 -50.73 41.31 -14.09
C ASP A 1057 -50.11 41.72 -15.43
N HIS A 1058 -48.82 42.03 -15.45
CA HIS A 1058 -48.11 42.44 -16.68
C HIS A 1058 -48.01 41.32 -17.72
N PHE A 1059 -48.03 40.05 -17.27
CA PHE A 1059 -48.04 38.89 -18.16
C PHE A 1059 -49.43 38.63 -18.70
N VAL A 1060 -50.47 38.81 -17.87
CA VAL A 1060 -51.87 38.75 -18.31
C VAL A 1060 -52.12 39.78 -19.40
N GLU A 1061 -51.74 41.05 -19.18
CA GLU A 1061 -51.87 42.12 -20.17
C GLU A 1061 -51.19 41.79 -21.49
N PHE A 1062 -49.96 41.26 -21.45
CA PHE A 1062 -49.24 40.84 -22.65
C PHE A 1062 -49.97 39.72 -23.40
N LEU A 1063 -50.41 38.67 -22.70
CA LEU A 1063 -51.11 37.55 -23.32
C LEU A 1063 -52.46 37.97 -23.92
N LEU A 1064 -53.13 38.96 -23.30
CA LEU A 1064 -54.38 39.54 -23.79
C LEU A 1064 -54.20 40.41 -25.04
N LEU A 1065 -52.99 40.83 -25.41
CA LEU A 1065 -52.74 41.50 -26.70
C LEU A 1065 -52.83 40.53 -27.88
N HIS A 1066 -52.61 39.23 -27.64
CA HIS A 1066 -52.69 38.16 -28.65
C HIS A 1066 -54.12 37.63 -28.83
N ARG A 1067 -55.11 38.53 -28.91
CA ARG A 1067 -56.56 38.20 -28.89
C ARG A 1067 -56.98 37.18 -29.94
N VAL A 1068 -56.30 37.16 -31.08
CA VAL A 1068 -56.56 36.27 -32.21
C VAL A 1068 -56.57 34.78 -31.86
N PHE A 1069 -55.96 34.39 -30.74
CA PHE A 1069 -55.90 32.98 -30.31
C PHE A 1069 -57.03 32.56 -29.36
N TYR A 1070 -57.92 33.47 -28.98
CA TYR A 1070 -59.00 33.17 -28.03
C TYR A 1070 -60.39 33.27 -28.66
N TYR A 1071 -60.50 33.26 -29.98
CA TYR A 1071 -61.80 33.28 -30.64
C TYR A 1071 -62.52 31.92 -30.54
N VAL A 1072 -63.83 31.95 -30.30
CA VAL A 1072 -64.65 30.75 -30.09
C VAL A 1072 -65.45 30.31 -31.31
N ASP A 1073 -65.49 31.11 -32.37
CA ASP A 1073 -66.09 30.73 -33.64
C ASP A 1073 -65.02 30.44 -34.72
N ASN A 1074 -65.43 29.73 -35.77
CA ASN A 1074 -64.54 29.32 -36.87
C ASN A 1074 -64.05 30.49 -37.73
N GLU A 1075 -64.70 31.65 -37.63
CA GLU A 1075 -64.37 32.85 -38.41
C GLU A 1075 -63.47 33.83 -37.63
N GLN A 1076 -63.10 33.48 -36.39
CA GLN A 1076 -62.33 34.31 -35.48
C GLN A 1076 -62.99 35.66 -35.16
N ASN A 1077 -64.32 35.66 -35.01
CA ASN A 1077 -65.11 36.87 -34.83
C ASN A 1077 -65.48 37.19 -33.37
N ILE A 1078 -65.74 36.18 -32.52
CA ILE A 1078 -66.14 36.37 -31.11
C ILE A 1078 -65.10 35.81 -30.12
N LEU A 1079 -64.54 36.65 -29.22
CA LEU A 1079 -63.53 36.21 -28.23
C LEU A 1079 -64.15 35.37 -27.12
N HIS A 1080 -63.36 34.51 -26.46
CA HIS A 1080 -63.80 33.66 -25.37
C HIS A 1080 -64.34 34.50 -24.18
N PRO A 1081 -65.46 34.10 -23.52
CA PRO A 1081 -66.07 34.88 -22.43
C PRO A 1081 -65.10 35.27 -21.31
N PHE A 1082 -64.26 34.34 -20.87
CA PHE A 1082 -63.23 34.60 -19.87
C PHE A 1082 -62.27 35.73 -20.26
N ILE A 1083 -61.88 35.80 -21.53
CA ILE A 1083 -60.95 36.82 -22.03
C ILE A 1083 -61.59 38.20 -22.02
N TYR A 1084 -62.88 38.33 -22.37
CA TYR A 1084 -63.60 39.60 -22.22
C TYR A 1084 -63.59 40.11 -20.76
N LYS A 1085 -63.77 39.22 -19.78
CA LYS A 1085 -63.67 39.60 -18.35
C LYS A 1085 -62.28 40.10 -17.99
N MET A 1086 -61.24 39.42 -18.48
CA MET A 1086 -59.85 39.80 -18.23
C MET A 1086 -59.46 41.12 -18.92
N LEU A 1087 -59.92 41.35 -20.15
CA LEU A 1087 -59.73 42.63 -20.84
C LEU A 1087 -60.28 43.79 -20.01
N LEU A 1088 -61.48 43.65 -19.44
CA LEU A 1088 -62.02 44.67 -18.54
C LEU A 1088 -61.21 44.78 -17.25
N LYS A 1089 -60.87 43.67 -16.61
CA LYS A 1089 -60.08 43.65 -15.36
C LYS A 1089 -58.78 44.45 -15.50
N HIS A 1090 -58.16 44.40 -16.69
CA HIS A 1090 -56.92 45.12 -17.02
C HIS A 1090 -57.14 46.43 -17.80
N ASN A 1091 -58.35 46.99 -17.81
CA ASN A 1091 -58.70 48.26 -18.47
C ASN A 1091 -58.34 48.31 -19.98
N MET A 1092 -58.44 47.18 -20.67
CA MET A 1092 -58.22 47.08 -22.11
C MET A 1092 -59.56 47.20 -22.87
N PRO A 1093 -59.58 47.82 -24.06
CA PRO A 1093 -60.81 47.99 -24.82
C PRO A 1093 -61.39 46.62 -25.23
N LEU A 1094 -62.69 46.38 -25.03
CA LEU A 1094 -63.32 45.09 -25.37
C LEU A 1094 -63.43 44.88 -26.89
N TYR A 1095 -63.70 45.95 -27.63
CA TYR A 1095 -63.73 46.04 -29.09
C TYR A 1095 -63.34 47.48 -29.49
N ASN A 1096 -63.04 47.73 -30.77
CA ASN A 1096 -62.79 49.08 -31.25
C ASN A 1096 -64.10 49.66 -31.81
N GLU A 1097 -64.74 50.55 -31.06
CA GLU A 1097 -66.05 51.09 -31.44
C GLU A 1097 -66.02 51.93 -32.74
N ASP A 1098 -64.91 52.61 -33.01
CA ASP A 1098 -64.73 53.43 -34.22
C ASP A 1098 -64.55 52.57 -35.47
N MET A 1099 -63.91 51.39 -35.34
CA MET A 1099 -63.67 50.47 -36.47
C MET A 1099 -64.73 49.37 -36.58
N GLU A 1100 -65.44 49.05 -35.50
CA GLU A 1100 -66.36 47.91 -35.38
C GLU A 1100 -67.67 48.30 -34.66
N PRO A 1101 -68.46 49.25 -35.20
CA PRO A 1101 -69.59 49.87 -34.49
C PRO A 1101 -70.73 48.89 -34.12
N ASN A 1102 -70.85 47.76 -34.81
CA ASN A 1102 -71.89 46.75 -34.53
C ASN A 1102 -71.40 45.59 -33.65
N LYS A 1103 -70.10 45.52 -33.34
CA LYS A 1103 -69.48 44.36 -32.71
C LYS A 1103 -70.07 44.05 -31.34
N LYS A 1104 -70.39 45.11 -30.57
CA LYS A 1104 -71.08 45.01 -29.26
C LYS A 1104 -72.34 44.15 -29.34
N ASN A 1105 -73.22 44.44 -30.30
CA ASN A 1105 -74.50 43.75 -30.46
C ASN A 1105 -74.34 42.34 -31.03
N GLU A 1106 -73.36 42.14 -31.91
CA GLU A 1106 -72.99 40.83 -32.46
C GLU A 1106 -72.50 39.88 -31.37
N ILE A 1107 -71.62 40.36 -30.47
CA ILE A 1107 -71.11 39.57 -29.33
C ILE A 1107 -72.26 39.17 -28.39
N ILE A 1108 -73.13 40.12 -28.02
CA ILE A 1108 -74.29 39.86 -27.17
C ILE A 1108 -75.22 38.80 -27.80
N SER A 1109 -75.48 38.91 -29.11
CA SER A 1109 -76.38 37.98 -29.82
C SER A 1109 -75.76 36.58 -29.90
N TYR A 1110 -74.49 36.47 -30.27
CA TYR A 1110 -73.77 35.20 -30.36
C TYR A 1110 -73.79 34.44 -29.03
N PHE A 1111 -73.52 35.12 -27.91
CA PHE A 1111 -73.48 34.48 -26.60
C PHE A 1111 -74.85 34.10 -26.05
N LYS A 1112 -75.93 34.80 -26.46
CA LYS A 1112 -77.32 34.40 -26.15
C LYS A 1112 -77.71 33.09 -26.84
N GLU A 1113 -77.22 32.88 -28.07
CA GLU A 1113 -77.58 31.71 -28.88
C GLU A 1113 -76.75 30.47 -28.53
N ASN A 1114 -75.45 30.63 -28.24
CA ASN A 1114 -74.50 29.50 -28.13
C ASN A 1114 -74.25 28.97 -26.71
N LYS A 1115 -74.80 29.62 -25.65
CA LYS A 1115 -74.76 29.16 -24.24
C LYS A 1115 -73.39 28.65 -23.74
N ILE A 1116 -72.32 29.39 -24.04
CA ILE A 1116 -70.93 29.06 -23.63
C ILE A 1116 -70.74 29.39 -22.15
N ASP A 1117 -69.91 28.64 -21.42
CA ASP A 1117 -69.73 28.88 -19.98
C ASP A 1117 -69.23 30.31 -19.69
N GLY A 1118 -69.87 31.01 -18.74
CA GLY A 1118 -69.63 32.43 -18.45
C GLY A 1118 -70.28 33.46 -19.40
N HIS A 1119 -71.12 33.04 -20.36
CA HIS A 1119 -71.78 33.92 -21.35
C HIS A 1119 -72.70 35.00 -20.76
N MET A 1120 -73.51 34.67 -19.73
CA MET A 1120 -74.48 35.61 -19.14
C MET A 1120 -73.81 36.83 -18.53
N GLU A 1121 -72.68 36.64 -17.86
CA GLU A 1121 -71.93 37.73 -17.25
C GLU A 1121 -71.36 38.70 -18.30
N ILE A 1122 -70.97 38.21 -19.48
CA ILE A 1122 -70.50 39.08 -20.58
C ILE A 1122 -71.65 39.83 -21.24
N ILE A 1123 -72.82 39.18 -21.39
CA ILE A 1123 -74.02 39.85 -21.90
C ILE A 1123 -74.40 40.99 -20.96
N ASP A 1124 -74.43 40.76 -19.66
CA ASP A 1124 -74.76 41.78 -18.67
C ASP A 1124 -73.74 42.93 -18.71
N LEU A 1125 -72.44 42.59 -18.79
CA LEU A 1125 -71.34 43.55 -18.85
C LEU A 1125 -71.35 44.45 -20.10
N LEU A 1126 -71.65 43.87 -21.25
CA LEU A 1126 -71.77 44.64 -22.50
C LEU A 1126 -73.12 45.35 -22.59
N SER A 1127 -74.13 44.95 -21.81
CA SER A 1127 -75.45 45.60 -21.80
C SER A 1127 -75.55 46.74 -20.78
N SER A 1128 -74.66 46.80 -19.79
CA SER A 1128 -74.51 47.98 -18.92
C SER A 1128 -73.84 49.14 -19.65
N ASP A 1129 -74.32 50.36 -19.41
CA ASP A 1129 -73.78 51.60 -19.99
C ASP A 1129 -72.36 51.93 -19.52
#